data_AF-A0A816N961-F1
#
_entry.id   AF-A0A816N961-F1
#
_cell.length_a   1.000
_cell.length_b   1.000
_cell.length_c   1.000
_cell.angle_alpha   90.00
_cell.angle_beta   90.00
_cell.angle_gamma   90.00
#
_symmetry.space_group_name_H-M   'P 1'
#
loop_
_entity.id
_entity.type
_entity.pdbx_description
1 polymer ?
#
loop_
_entity_poly.entity_id
_entity_poly.type
_entity_poly.pdbx_seq_one_letter_code
_entity_poly.pdbx_strand_id
1 'polypeptide(L)'
;MNLSTSDLSFLSDRSRQRSMISAGFQLSSASSNSPFEQYSSKLPASVRGALNHTADVSLLSVRFSRNGYCWFVSGQTAYVWLASSSNRITDALIHQELKLPECALGQQANLMELFSVNADDADCCSCLVITCGGYARYWRTIVRPNHYYDVKLEFDQIEILCHFKDDICVCGSYSGRLYTIPCNVLCNKAYIRPSSSSLLSSIGFGLKSMLFGTSRQMKDNEVLRCLHSLKNDTSTPTTISMNVDLISLTDKHLYFWYLAENDIQLVHSLDLQQAFAREATKDQKPNDNHRNVSCISLSVTQETIYVLAIHHGAQDYRLMLGVFSLNHSGVQLVSFVFLTNHLNIRFDEIIVKPCVRIFAVPNQPALLVHTKKDAFIYTGPDYSVLLRTSFTNLNETILGSGLCGQRLLMFCHVQGLITPRAQDLMTNLLTKNTDNDPYQPMINAFHAFLIRNDPGGAVELFRRFLSAIDTTQLDDIVVQFGIFIIDDPSLQETNDLTRQLEKKNDIYNYYFSFLKLTAVWNKLHVAHFNNGMYHTKQILQQFGEKLQCAKAFAQASQQSLYLQAAFRSKSRHSQISDISEVIATIIVGVIEASRTLEIQSYEEATRLLLIAFDSIQKYRQDHEQESVISSNPIDDENFTQSIICQPWILYEQNLNDLYVLHCTQHFEQALELCESREVRERLLTMISRLVYNVLDEYRVYVCDLYSDGESNNDAEQKPWINYKQKRSSLIKIFIKLKEYSKGKQLAEEFEDYLALIEICDEIKDTEQLRTYIEQYGDKFMVVFDDYLRSKSALSVLFQEEYFDLKSVQRYLKSKPEFAWMVDVKNRDYEHASLSTLQQVAETIGKRQTLLAVSKFALLASSHNEVRNAEAIKLRLRFIENEENLCQQRLDLLSNLDESERLKQPLISAKDMIKNLVLKKNTSQSLLQRYCSALKILSQMESNPDFDQLRLFIFAQALLVDPLKSIGNSPDPLSCNAKTLFSQLFDYIKHENLDKYNIIPSREKLQSSNELVSFQNNQEFQEAFSAIYSSLLTR
;
A
#
# COMPACT_ATOMS: atom_id res chain seq x y z
N MET A 1 37.10 -13.95 55.46
CA MET A 1 36.55 -13.03 56.48
C MET A 1 35.21 -12.56 55.93
N ASN A 2 34.10 -13.21 56.29
CA ASN A 2 33.25 -12.98 57.48
C ASN A 2 32.52 -11.62 57.43
N LEU A 3 31.19 -11.67 57.23
CA LEU A 3 30.12 -11.28 58.20
C LEU A 3 29.88 -9.74 58.23
N SER A 4 28.72 -9.14 58.51
CA SER A 4 27.32 -9.53 58.76
C SER A 4 26.51 -8.22 58.95
N THR A 5 25.19 -8.36 58.95
CA THR A 5 24.11 -7.43 59.33
C THR A 5 24.21 -6.76 60.72
N SER A 6 23.32 -5.75 60.94
CA SER A 6 22.78 -5.19 62.21
C SER A 6 23.46 -3.88 62.67
N ASP A 7 22.81 -2.81 63.16
CA ASP A 7 21.60 -2.61 63.99
C ASP A 7 21.13 -1.12 63.91
N LEU A 8 19.82 -0.83 63.70
CA LEU A 8 18.79 -0.38 64.69
C LEU A 8 19.00 1.08 65.21
N SER A 9 18.08 2.06 65.27
CA SER A 9 16.61 2.23 65.37
C SER A 9 16.31 3.20 66.54
N PHE A 10 15.12 3.81 66.55
CA PHE A 10 14.43 4.52 67.68
C PHE A 10 14.91 5.96 68.00
N LEU A 11 14.09 7.03 68.06
CA LEU A 11 12.65 7.32 68.26
C LEU A 11 12.35 8.72 67.63
N SER A 12 11.17 9.06 67.12
CA SER A 12 9.93 9.15 67.91
C SER A 12 8.65 9.21 67.06
N ASP A 13 7.80 8.22 67.33
CA ASP A 13 6.34 8.28 67.27
C ASP A 13 5.79 9.31 68.27
N ARG A 14 4.78 10.08 67.88
CA ARG A 14 3.67 10.54 68.75
C ARG A 14 2.60 11.26 67.93
N SER A 15 1.64 10.51 67.40
CA SER A 15 0.20 10.87 67.44
C SER A 15 -0.66 9.82 66.72
N ARG A 16 -0.85 8.68 67.38
CA ARG A 16 -2.05 7.85 67.25
C ARG A 16 -2.67 7.64 68.63
N GLN A 17 -4.01 7.61 68.63
CA GLN A 17 -4.94 7.10 69.64
C GLN A 17 -5.52 8.07 70.68
N ARG A 18 -6.74 8.52 70.37
CA ARG A 18 -8.01 8.45 71.12
C ARG A 18 -9.09 8.78 70.08
N SER A 19 -10.19 8.07 69.83
CA SER A 19 -10.93 7.01 70.53
C SER A 19 -11.88 6.34 69.50
N MET A 20 -12.08 5.02 69.65
CA MET A 20 -13.15 4.27 68.98
C MET A 20 -14.55 4.65 69.53
N ILE A 21 -15.57 4.19 68.79
CA ILE A 21 -17.01 4.06 69.12
C ILE A 21 -17.91 5.20 68.60
N SER A 22 -18.28 5.11 67.32
CA SER A 22 -19.68 4.82 66.96
C SER A 22 -19.73 4.15 65.58
N ALA A 23 -20.38 2.99 65.52
CA ALA A 23 -20.45 2.09 64.38
C ALA A 23 -21.76 2.29 63.59
N GLY A 24 -21.74 1.86 62.32
CA GLY A 24 -22.92 1.63 61.46
C GLY A 24 -23.05 2.67 60.33
N PHE A 25 -22.90 2.38 59.04
CA PHE A 25 -22.93 1.15 58.25
C PHE A 25 -21.88 1.28 57.12
N GLN A 26 -20.98 0.31 56.98
CA GLN A 26 -20.34 0.02 55.69
C GLN A 26 -21.43 -0.49 54.74
N LEU A 27 -21.66 0.21 53.62
CA LEU A 27 -22.32 -0.40 52.47
C LEU A 27 -21.24 -1.02 51.59
N SER A 28 -21.04 -2.32 51.86
CA SER A 28 -20.56 -3.39 50.97
C SER A 28 -19.83 -2.97 49.69
N SER A 29 -18.58 -3.43 49.59
CA SER A 29 -17.94 -3.79 48.33
C SER A 29 -18.95 -4.41 47.35
N ALA A 30 -19.29 -3.68 46.29
CA ALA A 30 -20.13 -4.21 45.23
C ALA A 30 -19.43 -5.42 44.62
N SER A 31 -20.12 -6.56 44.69
CA SER A 31 -19.77 -7.85 44.10
C SER A 31 -19.13 -7.72 42.72
N SER A 32 -18.05 -8.45 42.49
CA SER A 32 -17.24 -8.53 41.26
C SER A 32 -17.99 -9.01 39.98
N ASN A 33 -19.32 -9.15 40.01
CA ASN A 33 -20.15 -9.65 38.89
C ASN A 33 -21.27 -8.70 38.44
N SER A 34 -21.31 -7.43 38.88
CA SER A 34 -22.31 -6.47 38.37
C SER A 34 -21.91 -5.98 36.96
N PRO A 35 -22.79 -6.08 35.96
CA PRO A 35 -22.49 -5.68 34.58
C PRO A 35 -22.61 -4.17 34.30
N PHE A 36 -22.96 -3.40 35.33
CA PHE A 36 -22.94 -1.94 35.31
C PHE A 36 -21.77 -1.43 36.15
N GLU A 37 -21.07 -0.42 35.65
CA GLU A 37 -20.00 0.30 36.35
C GLU A 37 -20.41 1.75 36.66
N GLN A 38 -19.73 2.34 37.62
CA GLN A 38 -19.95 3.74 37.99
C GLN A 38 -19.28 4.67 36.97
N TYR A 39 -20.04 5.60 36.38
CA TYR A 39 -19.58 6.40 35.24
C TYR A 39 -18.52 7.47 35.59
N SER A 40 -18.46 7.95 36.85
CA SER A 40 -17.43 8.88 37.31
C SER A 40 -17.33 8.98 38.85
N SER A 41 -16.21 9.52 39.35
CA SER A 41 -15.95 9.71 40.78
C SER A 41 -16.71 10.90 41.38
N LYS A 42 -17.52 10.62 42.41
CA LYS A 42 -18.25 11.51 43.34
C LYS A 42 -19.27 12.49 42.72
N LEU A 43 -20.56 12.12 42.82
CA LEU A 43 -21.71 13.04 42.71
C LEU A 43 -21.51 14.34 43.54
N PRO A 44 -22.04 15.49 43.06
CA PRO A 44 -22.05 16.74 43.82
C PRO A 44 -22.62 16.54 45.24
N ALA A 45 -22.03 17.20 46.23
CA ALA A 45 -22.41 17.04 47.64
C ALA A 45 -23.87 17.43 47.91
N SER A 46 -24.38 18.44 47.20
CA SER A 46 -25.78 18.89 47.15
C SER A 46 -26.73 17.78 46.67
N VAL A 47 -26.42 17.12 45.55
CA VAL A 47 -27.18 15.99 45.00
C VAL A 47 -27.17 14.82 45.98
N ARG A 48 -26.01 14.51 46.58
CA ARG A 48 -25.90 13.45 47.60
C ARG A 48 -26.69 13.79 48.88
N GLY A 49 -26.66 15.04 49.32
CA GLY A 49 -27.44 15.51 50.46
C GLY A 49 -28.94 15.38 50.21
N ALA A 50 -29.40 15.82 49.03
CA ALA A 50 -30.79 15.72 48.64
C ALA A 50 -31.28 14.25 48.52
N LEU A 51 -30.46 13.35 47.97
CA LEU A 51 -30.77 11.91 47.94
C LEU A 51 -30.92 11.31 49.35
N ASN A 52 -30.10 11.73 50.31
CA ASN A 52 -30.15 11.21 51.67
C ASN A 52 -31.29 11.80 52.52
N HIS A 53 -31.80 12.98 52.18
CA HIS A 53 -32.82 13.69 52.97
C HIS A 53 -34.26 13.47 52.48
N THR A 54 -34.46 13.00 51.25
CA THR A 54 -35.79 12.77 50.71
C THR A 54 -36.31 11.38 51.12
N ALA A 55 -37.33 11.36 51.99
CA ALA A 55 -37.92 10.11 52.51
C ALA A 55 -38.76 9.36 51.46
N ASP A 56 -39.32 10.06 50.47
CA ASP A 56 -40.14 9.46 49.42
C ASP A 56 -39.41 9.47 48.06
N VAL A 57 -38.91 8.31 47.67
CA VAL A 57 -38.17 8.09 46.43
C VAL A 57 -39.06 8.33 45.19
N SER A 58 -40.39 8.28 45.33
CA SER A 58 -41.32 8.51 44.21
C SER A 58 -41.34 9.95 43.71
N LEU A 59 -40.87 10.90 44.53
CA LEU A 59 -40.75 12.32 44.19
C LEU A 59 -39.42 12.67 43.50
N LEU A 60 -38.54 11.70 43.35
CA LEU A 60 -37.22 11.86 42.75
C LEU A 60 -37.25 11.49 41.27
N SER A 61 -36.67 12.35 40.42
CA SER A 61 -36.58 12.07 38.98
C SER A 61 -35.34 12.70 38.37
N VAL A 62 -34.77 12.01 37.39
CA VAL A 62 -33.56 12.43 36.67
C VAL A 62 -33.78 12.38 35.17
N ARG A 63 -33.24 13.37 34.46
CA ARG A 63 -33.19 13.37 32.99
C ARG A 63 -31.82 13.84 32.51
N PHE A 64 -31.48 13.40 31.31
CA PHE A 64 -30.21 13.63 30.65
C PHE A 64 -30.45 14.36 29.35
N SER A 65 -29.51 15.24 28.99
CA SER A 65 -29.49 15.88 27.69
C SER A 65 -28.28 15.43 26.87
N ARG A 66 -28.45 15.39 25.55
CA ARG A 66 -27.41 14.93 24.61
C ARG A 66 -26.15 15.81 24.67
N ASN A 67 -26.30 17.09 25.00
CA ASN A 67 -25.24 18.09 25.21
C ASN A 67 -24.48 17.91 26.54
N GLY A 68 -24.68 16.81 27.28
CA GLY A 68 -23.83 16.42 28.41
C GLY A 68 -24.33 16.86 29.79
N TYR A 69 -25.37 17.69 29.83
CA TYR A 69 -26.03 18.11 31.06
C TYR A 69 -26.98 17.04 31.60
N CYS A 70 -27.11 16.98 32.91
CA CYS A 70 -28.10 16.17 33.61
C CYS A 70 -28.71 16.97 34.76
N TRP A 71 -29.97 16.68 35.06
CA TRP A 71 -30.70 17.34 36.13
C TRP A 71 -31.48 16.36 36.99
N PHE A 72 -31.44 16.63 38.29
CA PHE A 72 -32.11 15.87 39.33
C PHE A 72 -33.12 16.79 40.01
N VAL A 73 -34.38 16.36 40.05
CA VAL A 73 -35.46 17.08 40.73
C VAL A 73 -35.78 16.39 42.04
N SER A 74 -35.75 17.16 43.14
CA SER A 74 -36.14 16.72 44.47
C SER A 74 -37.02 17.79 45.12
N GLY A 75 -38.33 17.54 45.17
CA GLY A 75 -39.30 18.49 45.71
C GLY A 75 -39.40 19.77 44.86
N GLN A 76 -38.98 20.91 45.42
CA GLN A 76 -39.02 22.23 44.76
C GLN A 76 -37.66 22.71 44.25
N THR A 77 -36.65 21.83 44.23
CA THR A 77 -35.30 22.19 43.78
C THR A 77 -34.86 21.27 42.65
N ALA A 78 -34.32 21.85 41.59
CA ALA A 78 -33.61 21.13 40.54
C ALA A 78 -32.10 21.37 40.67
N TYR A 79 -31.34 20.29 40.66
CA TYR A 79 -29.89 20.29 40.68
C TYR A 79 -29.41 19.98 39.27
N VAL A 80 -28.65 20.87 38.66
CA VAL A 80 -28.14 20.76 37.27
C VAL A 80 -26.63 20.65 37.29
N TRP A 81 -26.06 19.66 36.60
CA TRP A 81 -24.60 19.50 36.47
C TRP A 81 -24.21 18.82 35.14
N LEU A 82 -22.93 18.92 34.78
CA LEU A 82 -22.37 18.24 33.61
C LEU A 82 -21.94 16.82 34.00
N ALA A 83 -22.47 15.79 33.31
CA ALA A 83 -22.21 14.40 33.65
C ALA A 83 -20.79 13.92 33.27
N SER A 84 -20.11 14.61 32.34
CA SER A 84 -18.77 14.25 31.84
C SER A 84 -17.84 15.46 31.91
N SER A 85 -16.80 15.41 32.74
CA SER A 85 -15.76 16.44 32.80
C SER A 85 -14.84 16.35 31.58
N SER A 86 -15.13 17.10 30.52
CA SER A 86 -14.10 17.43 29.53
C SER A 86 -13.20 18.52 30.13
N ASN A 87 -11.88 18.44 29.90
CA ASN A 87 -10.85 19.35 30.44
C ASN A 87 -10.98 20.83 29.98
N ARG A 88 -12.16 21.28 29.54
CA ARG A 88 -12.35 22.59 28.89
C ARG A 88 -13.03 23.65 29.77
N ILE A 89 -13.51 23.33 30.97
CA ILE A 89 -14.28 24.31 31.77
C ILE A 89 -13.71 24.41 33.19
N THR A 90 -13.49 25.64 33.65
CA THR A 90 -13.05 25.99 35.01
C THR A 90 -14.10 25.59 36.05
N ASP A 91 -13.66 25.21 37.26
CA ASP A 91 -14.46 24.62 38.36
C ASP A 91 -15.71 25.41 38.82
N ALA A 92 -15.98 26.61 38.27
CA ALA A 92 -17.12 27.46 38.65
C ALA A 92 -18.44 27.15 37.90
N LEU A 93 -18.42 26.31 36.85
CA LEU A 93 -19.58 26.03 35.99
C LEU A 93 -20.15 24.61 36.15
N ILE A 94 -19.67 23.84 37.13
CA ILE A 94 -19.89 22.39 37.20
C ILE A 94 -21.23 22.00 37.87
N HIS A 95 -21.89 22.89 38.63
CA HIS A 95 -23.14 22.58 39.34
C HIS A 95 -23.99 23.83 39.67
N GLN A 96 -25.30 23.78 39.45
CA GLN A 96 -26.26 24.86 39.78
C GLN A 96 -27.53 24.33 40.45
N GLU A 97 -28.06 25.10 41.40
CA GLU A 97 -29.35 24.81 42.07
C GLU A 97 -30.41 25.81 41.61
N LEU A 98 -31.47 25.30 40.99
CA LEU A 98 -32.59 26.08 40.48
C LEU A 98 -33.81 25.87 41.37
N LYS A 99 -34.36 26.97 41.90
CA LYS A 99 -35.61 26.94 42.66
C LYS A 99 -36.79 26.85 41.71
N LEU A 100 -37.54 25.77 41.81
CA LEU A 100 -38.68 25.48 40.96
C LEU A 100 -39.95 26.22 41.46
N PRO A 101 -40.91 26.54 40.57
CA PRO A 101 -42.20 27.10 40.96
C PRO A 101 -43.00 26.13 41.86
N GLU A 102 -43.80 26.67 42.79
CA GLU A 102 -44.56 25.82 43.71
C GLU A 102 -45.62 25.00 42.95
N CYS A 103 -45.70 23.69 43.24
CA CYS A 103 -46.68 22.79 42.64
C CYS A 103 -47.14 21.76 43.68
N ALA A 104 -48.46 21.67 43.91
CA ALA A 104 -49.05 20.75 44.89
C ALA A 104 -48.90 19.26 44.53
N LEU A 105 -48.71 18.95 43.24
CA LEU A 105 -48.60 17.57 42.72
C LEU A 105 -47.16 17.06 42.62
N GLY A 106 -46.17 17.85 43.07
CA GLY A 106 -44.75 17.56 42.90
C GLY A 106 -44.25 17.83 41.48
N GLN A 107 -42.95 18.11 41.34
CA GLN A 107 -42.32 18.34 40.03
C GLN A 107 -41.55 17.11 39.56
N GLN A 108 -41.63 16.83 38.25
CA GLN A 108 -40.87 15.77 37.61
C GLN A 108 -39.87 16.35 36.60
N ALA A 109 -38.73 15.67 36.44
CA ALA A 109 -37.69 16.03 35.50
C ALA A 109 -38.15 16.04 34.03
N ASN A 110 -39.26 15.36 33.70
CA ASN A 110 -39.86 15.35 32.36
C ASN A 110 -40.52 16.69 31.96
N LEU A 111 -40.85 17.52 32.95
CA LEU A 111 -41.45 18.85 32.75
C LEU A 111 -40.41 19.98 32.77
N MET A 112 -39.13 19.61 32.85
CA MET A 112 -37.98 20.49 32.77
C MET A 112 -37.15 20.11 31.55
N GLU A 113 -36.65 21.11 30.84
CA GLU A 113 -35.80 20.90 29.67
C GLU A 113 -34.66 21.93 29.64
N LEU A 114 -33.45 21.44 29.38
CA LEU A 114 -32.23 22.23 29.22
C LEU A 114 -31.78 22.22 27.77
N PHE A 115 -31.45 23.40 27.24
CA PHE A 115 -31.03 23.56 25.85
C PHE A 115 -29.99 24.67 25.69
N SER A 116 -29.22 24.61 24.60
CA SER A 116 -28.29 25.68 24.19
C SER A 116 -28.78 26.30 22.90
N VAL A 117 -28.76 27.63 22.82
CA VAL A 117 -29.24 28.39 21.65
C VAL A 117 -28.18 28.42 20.54
N ASN A 118 -26.90 28.40 20.91
CA ASN A 118 -25.76 28.31 19.99
C ASN A 118 -24.93 27.06 20.32
N ALA A 119 -24.54 26.30 19.29
CA ALA A 119 -23.69 25.10 19.46
C ALA A 119 -22.27 25.45 19.94
N ASP A 120 -21.80 26.68 19.69
CA ASP A 120 -20.44 27.14 19.97
C ASP A 120 -20.28 27.81 21.35
N ASP A 121 -21.37 28.25 21.99
CA ASP A 121 -21.36 28.92 23.29
C ASP A 121 -21.71 27.94 24.42
N ALA A 122 -20.75 27.10 24.83
CA ALA A 122 -20.93 26.12 25.92
C ALA A 122 -21.30 26.78 27.29
N ASP A 123 -21.04 28.08 27.43
CA ASP A 123 -21.25 28.85 28.66
C ASP A 123 -22.69 29.39 28.85
N CYS A 124 -23.59 29.18 27.86
CA CYS A 124 -24.93 29.78 27.82
C CYS A 124 -26.07 28.74 27.69
N CYS A 125 -26.23 27.85 28.68
CA CYS A 125 -27.37 26.92 28.72
C CYS A 125 -28.64 27.58 29.29
N SER A 126 -29.76 27.51 28.56
CA SER A 126 -31.09 27.96 28.95
C SER A 126 -31.91 26.81 29.57
N CYS A 127 -32.89 27.16 30.42
CA CYS A 127 -33.76 26.20 31.08
C CYS A 127 -35.23 26.63 31.02
N LEU A 128 -36.12 25.73 30.64
CA LEU A 128 -37.57 25.90 30.76
C LEU A 128 -38.15 24.82 31.68
N VAL A 129 -38.98 25.24 32.64
CA VAL A 129 -39.73 24.35 33.53
C VAL A 129 -41.21 24.68 33.42
N ILE A 130 -42.06 23.65 33.38
CA ILE A 130 -43.52 23.79 33.43
C ILE A 130 -44.05 22.99 34.63
N THR A 131 -45.00 23.55 35.38
CA THR A 131 -45.69 22.80 36.44
C THR A 131 -46.97 22.15 35.92
N CYS A 132 -47.38 21.06 36.57
CA CYS A 132 -48.70 20.45 36.33
C CYS A 132 -49.87 21.43 36.54
N GLY A 133 -49.65 22.52 37.30
CA GLY A 133 -50.63 23.58 37.56
C GLY A 133 -50.59 24.73 36.56
N GLY A 134 -49.88 24.59 35.43
CA GLY A 134 -49.86 25.59 34.36
C GLY A 134 -48.97 26.80 34.62
N TYR A 135 -47.86 26.66 35.36
CA TYR A 135 -46.87 27.74 35.49
C TYR A 135 -45.59 27.38 34.74
N ALA A 136 -45.14 28.24 33.82
CA ALA A 136 -43.83 28.15 33.19
C ALA A 136 -42.84 29.08 33.86
N ARG A 137 -41.63 28.58 34.15
CA ARG A 137 -40.46 29.36 34.55
C ARG A 137 -39.34 29.18 33.55
N TYR A 138 -38.84 30.28 33.01
CA TYR A 138 -37.77 30.30 32.01
C TYR A 138 -36.53 31.01 32.54
N TRP A 139 -35.37 30.35 32.48
CA TRP A 139 -34.06 30.93 32.69
C TRP A 139 -33.35 31.07 31.35
N ARG A 140 -32.99 32.31 31.00
CA ARG A 140 -32.17 32.60 29.81
C ARG A 140 -30.73 32.07 29.95
N THR A 141 -30.24 31.93 31.18
CA THR A 141 -28.98 31.25 31.47
C THR A 141 -29.03 30.64 32.87
N ILE A 142 -28.64 29.38 32.99
CA ILE A 142 -28.58 28.68 34.29
C ILE A 142 -27.48 29.22 35.21
N VAL A 143 -26.51 29.98 34.67
CA VAL A 143 -25.43 30.63 35.44
C VAL A 143 -25.99 31.69 36.40
N ARG A 144 -27.16 32.25 36.10
CA ARG A 144 -27.85 33.25 36.93
C ARG A 144 -29.15 32.66 37.48
N PRO A 145 -29.12 31.79 38.51
CA PRO A 145 -30.30 31.05 38.99
C PRO A 145 -31.43 31.96 39.51
N ASN A 146 -31.11 33.18 39.94
CA ASN A 146 -32.07 34.17 40.43
C ASN A 146 -32.73 35.02 39.33
N HIS A 147 -32.32 34.88 38.07
CA HIS A 147 -32.88 35.64 36.94
C HIS A 147 -33.75 34.73 36.09
N TYR A 148 -35.06 34.76 36.34
CA TYR A 148 -36.05 33.95 35.63
C TYR A 148 -37.29 34.75 35.26
N TYR A 149 -38.03 34.24 34.28
CA TYR A 149 -39.31 34.76 33.83
C TYR A 149 -40.42 33.75 34.15
N ASP A 150 -41.42 34.18 34.92
CA ASP A 150 -42.59 33.37 35.24
C ASP A 150 -43.78 33.78 34.39
N VAL A 151 -44.44 32.80 33.78
CA VAL A 151 -45.66 32.97 33.00
C VAL A 151 -46.69 31.94 33.44
N LYS A 152 -47.89 32.40 33.79
CA LYS A 152 -49.03 31.50 33.98
C LYS A 152 -49.61 31.15 32.62
N LEU A 153 -49.77 29.87 32.38
CA LEU A 153 -50.25 29.28 31.14
C LEU A 153 -51.62 28.65 31.39
N GLU A 154 -52.56 28.85 30.47
CA GLU A 154 -53.89 28.25 30.53
C GLU A 154 -53.88 26.95 29.71
N PHE A 155 -53.60 25.83 30.37
CA PHE A 155 -53.50 24.50 29.75
C PHE A 155 -54.20 23.42 30.56
N ASP A 156 -54.50 22.30 29.89
CA ASP A 156 -54.74 21.01 30.54
C ASP A 156 -53.45 20.49 31.19
N GLN A 157 -53.55 19.49 32.06
CA GLN A 157 -52.39 18.88 32.73
C GLN A 157 -51.32 18.42 31.72
N ILE A 158 -50.15 19.07 31.75
CA ILE A 158 -48.98 18.78 30.91
C ILE A 158 -48.19 17.62 31.51
N GLU A 159 -47.73 16.69 30.66
CA GLU A 159 -46.94 15.53 31.09
C GLU A 159 -45.50 15.52 30.58
N ILE A 160 -45.25 16.06 29.39
CA ILE A 160 -43.94 15.96 28.73
C ILE A 160 -43.56 17.29 28.10
N LEU A 161 -42.31 17.71 28.30
CA LEU A 161 -41.66 18.84 27.66
C LEU A 161 -40.44 18.37 26.84
N CYS A 162 -40.25 18.94 25.66
CA CYS A 162 -39.09 18.70 24.80
C CYS A 162 -38.64 19.99 24.13
N HIS A 163 -37.32 20.22 24.06
CA HIS A 163 -36.74 21.34 23.33
C HIS A 163 -36.69 21.03 21.84
N PHE A 164 -37.03 22.04 21.04
CA PHE A 164 -36.96 22.02 19.59
C PHE A 164 -36.00 23.11 19.08
N LYS A 165 -35.73 23.15 17.77
CA LYS A 165 -34.86 24.13 17.12
C LYS A 165 -35.07 25.58 17.61
N ASP A 166 -33.96 26.30 17.76
CA ASP A 166 -33.89 27.68 18.24
C ASP A 166 -34.41 27.81 19.70
N ASP A 167 -35.09 28.91 20.02
CA ASP A 167 -35.70 29.16 21.33
C ASP A 167 -37.14 28.63 21.41
N ILE A 168 -37.46 27.48 20.81
CA ILE A 168 -38.84 26.94 20.80
C ILE A 168 -38.87 25.61 21.56
N CYS A 169 -39.77 25.47 22.53
CA CYS A 169 -40.07 24.21 23.19
C CYS A 169 -41.47 23.72 22.82
N VAL A 170 -41.68 22.41 22.86
CA VAL A 170 -42.98 21.78 22.62
C VAL A 170 -43.39 21.01 23.87
N CYS A 171 -44.62 21.22 24.35
CA CYS A 171 -45.17 20.46 25.45
C CYS A 171 -46.43 19.70 25.05
N GLY A 172 -46.64 18.56 25.71
CA GLY A 172 -47.78 17.69 25.47
C GLY A 172 -48.65 17.52 26.70
N SER A 173 -49.97 17.61 26.55
CA SER A 173 -50.94 17.27 27.59
C SER A 173 -51.14 15.76 27.72
N TYR A 174 -51.67 15.33 28.86
CA TYR A 174 -52.12 13.94 29.06
C TYR A 174 -53.11 13.48 27.97
N SER A 175 -53.95 14.40 27.49
CA SER A 175 -54.95 14.17 26.45
C SER A 175 -54.39 14.13 25.01
N GLY A 176 -53.07 14.17 24.83
CA GLY A 176 -52.44 14.08 23.52
C GLY A 176 -52.28 15.41 22.79
N ARG A 177 -52.69 16.55 23.37
CA ARG A 177 -52.59 17.87 22.73
C ARG A 177 -51.17 18.40 22.80
N LEU A 178 -50.68 18.96 21.69
CA LEU A 178 -49.34 19.56 21.61
C LEU A 178 -49.44 21.08 21.53
N TYR A 179 -48.59 21.77 22.30
CA TYR A 179 -48.47 23.22 22.35
C TYR A 179 -47.03 23.66 22.05
N THR A 180 -46.87 24.74 21.29
CA THR A 180 -45.57 25.37 21.04
C THR A 180 -45.35 26.55 22.00
N ILE A 181 -44.13 26.64 22.53
CA ILE A 181 -43.70 27.66 23.49
C ILE A 181 -42.44 28.33 22.93
N PRO A 182 -42.57 29.51 22.29
CA PRO A 182 -41.41 30.31 21.91
C PRO A 182 -40.82 31.02 23.13
N CYS A 183 -39.69 30.52 23.63
CA CYS A 183 -38.98 30.99 24.82
C CYS A 183 -38.48 32.43 24.69
N ASN A 184 -38.14 32.90 23.48
CA ASN A 184 -37.77 34.31 23.24
C ASN A 184 -38.90 35.31 23.54
N VAL A 185 -40.16 34.88 23.42
CA VAL A 185 -41.34 35.72 23.63
C VAL A 185 -41.81 35.70 25.09
N LEU A 186 -41.40 34.71 25.89
CA LEU A 186 -41.69 34.65 27.34
C LEU A 186 -41.16 35.87 28.11
N CYS A 187 -40.12 36.54 27.58
CA CYS A 187 -39.56 37.76 28.17
C CYS A 187 -40.51 38.98 28.09
N ASN A 188 -41.55 38.96 27.23
CA ASN A 188 -42.37 40.13 26.87
C ASN A 188 -43.91 39.95 27.02
N LYS A 189 -44.38 39.00 27.86
CA LYS A 189 -45.79 38.53 28.00
C LYS A 189 -46.27 37.76 26.74
N ALA A 190 -46.55 36.47 26.92
CA ALA A 190 -46.65 35.47 25.86
C ALA A 190 -48.01 35.42 25.14
N TYR A 191 -47.97 35.14 23.83
CA TYR A 191 -49.06 34.49 23.09
C TYR A 191 -48.66 33.03 22.87
N ILE A 192 -49.51 32.12 23.34
CA ILE A 192 -49.37 30.68 23.14
C ILE A 192 -50.26 30.30 21.96
N ARG A 193 -49.78 29.46 21.05
CA ARG A 193 -50.61 28.93 19.95
C ARG A 193 -50.93 27.46 20.20
N PRO A 194 -52.22 27.08 20.37
CA PRO A 194 -52.62 25.71 20.16
C PRO A 194 -52.33 25.34 18.71
N SER A 195 -51.79 24.14 18.47
CA SER A 195 -51.45 23.69 17.12
C SER A 195 -52.70 23.66 16.23
N SER A 196 -52.63 24.21 15.01
CA SER A 196 -53.78 24.35 14.08
C SER A 196 -54.43 23.03 13.64
N SER A 197 -53.85 21.89 14.01
CA SER A 197 -54.36 20.54 13.78
C SER A 197 -55.03 19.89 15.01
N SER A 198 -55.09 20.60 16.14
CA SER A 198 -55.89 20.24 17.31
C SER A 198 -57.14 21.13 17.37
N LEU A 199 -58.31 20.50 17.40
CA LEU A 199 -59.65 21.10 17.23
C LEU A 199 -59.89 22.34 18.12
N LEU A 200 -59.96 23.53 17.51
CA LEU A 200 -60.95 24.62 17.69
C LEU A 200 -60.47 25.96 17.10
N SER A 201 -60.34 26.05 15.77
CA SER A 201 -60.34 27.34 15.03
C SER A 201 -61.47 27.42 13.99
N SER A 202 -62.54 26.66 14.21
CA SER A 202 -63.81 26.91 13.54
C SER A 202 -64.47 28.13 14.17
N ILE A 203 -64.20 29.33 13.63
CA ILE A 203 -65.14 30.43 13.36
C ILE A 203 -64.32 31.56 12.69
N GLY A 204 -64.56 31.78 11.39
CA GLY A 204 -64.27 33.07 10.72
C GLY A 204 -63.26 33.05 9.56
N PHE A 205 -63.79 32.87 8.34
CA PHE A 205 -63.25 33.27 7.02
C PHE A 205 -62.23 32.38 6.28
N GLY A 206 -62.70 31.80 5.16
CA GLY A 206 -62.02 31.99 3.87
C GLY A 206 -61.32 30.78 3.23
N LEU A 207 -62.11 29.86 2.66
CA LEU A 207 -61.83 29.05 1.44
C LEU A 207 -60.37 28.66 1.14
N LYS A 208 -60.01 27.38 1.38
CA LYS A 208 -59.21 26.56 0.44
C LYS A 208 -59.27 25.04 0.77
N SER A 209 -59.50 24.27 -0.31
CA SER A 209 -59.46 22.81 -0.47
C SER A 209 -60.54 21.93 0.20
N MET A 210 -61.74 21.94 -0.38
CA MET A 210 -62.44 20.68 -0.67
C MET A 210 -61.83 20.11 -1.94
N LEU A 211 -61.17 18.94 -1.86
CA LEU A 211 -60.93 17.92 -2.90
C LEU A 211 -59.71 17.09 -2.46
N PHE A 212 -59.95 15.78 -2.23
CA PHE A 212 -59.00 14.71 -1.86
C PHE A 212 -58.61 14.55 -0.38
N GLY A 213 -59.07 13.43 0.21
CA GLY A 213 -58.43 12.78 1.35
C GLY A 213 -59.06 13.06 2.71
N THR A 214 -59.48 11.99 3.39
CA THR A 214 -59.93 11.95 4.79
C THR A 214 -59.10 12.83 5.72
N SER A 215 -59.76 13.66 6.53
CA SER A 215 -59.18 14.41 7.66
C SER A 215 -58.15 13.57 8.43
N ARG A 216 -56.86 13.93 8.35
CA ARG A 216 -55.79 13.37 9.20
C ARG A 216 -55.75 14.20 10.49
N GLN A 217 -56.64 13.87 11.43
CA GLN A 217 -56.67 14.46 12.77
C GLN A 217 -56.21 13.42 13.79
N MET A 218 -55.57 13.88 14.87
CA MET A 218 -55.38 13.05 16.07
C MET A 218 -56.76 12.61 16.57
N LYS A 219 -56.93 11.32 16.86
CA LYS A 219 -58.18 10.78 17.40
C LYS A 219 -58.29 11.16 18.88
N ASP A 220 -59.45 11.65 19.31
CA ASP A 220 -59.70 12.03 20.70
C ASP A 220 -59.51 10.86 21.68
N ASN A 221 -59.03 11.17 22.90
CA ASN A 221 -58.84 10.28 24.06
C ASN A 221 -57.63 9.32 24.06
N GLU A 222 -56.57 9.64 23.32
CA GLU A 222 -55.32 8.88 23.36
C GLU A 222 -54.29 9.51 24.31
N VAL A 223 -53.64 8.68 25.14
CA VAL A 223 -52.68 9.16 26.13
C VAL A 223 -51.32 9.34 25.48
N LEU A 224 -50.74 10.54 25.58
CA LEU A 224 -49.38 10.80 25.10
C LEU A 224 -48.37 10.01 25.94
N ARG A 225 -47.46 9.29 25.28
CA ARG A 225 -46.44 8.46 25.93
C ARG A 225 -45.03 9.00 25.76
N CYS A 226 -44.71 9.53 24.58
CA CYS A 226 -43.39 10.04 24.29
C CYS A 226 -43.46 11.19 23.28
N LEU A 227 -42.51 12.10 23.39
CA LEU A 227 -42.28 13.21 22.47
C LEU A 227 -40.79 13.29 22.17
N HIS A 228 -40.40 13.25 20.89
CA HIS A 228 -39.00 13.21 20.46
C HIS A 228 -38.72 14.19 19.31
N SER A 229 -37.70 15.04 19.47
CA SER A 229 -37.21 15.98 18.45
C SER A 229 -36.08 15.33 17.62
N LEU A 230 -36.17 15.38 16.29
CA LEU A 230 -35.18 14.77 15.37
C LEU A 230 -33.98 15.69 15.06
N LYS A 231 -34.14 17.01 15.18
CA LYS A 231 -33.13 18.00 14.76
C LYS A 231 -32.08 18.34 15.81
N ASN A 232 -32.17 17.79 17.02
CA ASN A 232 -31.17 18.00 18.08
C ASN A 232 -29.87 17.19 17.87
N ASP A 233 -29.74 16.46 16.75
CA ASP A 233 -28.67 15.47 16.50
C ASP A 233 -27.55 15.94 15.55
N THR A 234 -27.48 17.22 15.19
CA THR A 234 -26.56 17.67 14.14
C THR A 234 -25.14 17.96 14.63
N SER A 235 -24.23 17.01 14.39
CA SER A 235 -22.92 17.31 13.79
C SER A 235 -22.81 16.81 12.33
N THR A 236 -23.87 16.19 11.81
CA THR A 236 -24.00 15.85 10.39
C THR A 236 -25.42 16.17 9.90
N PRO A 237 -25.59 16.68 8.67
CA PRO A 237 -26.91 16.88 8.09
C PRO A 237 -27.55 15.50 7.86
N THR A 238 -28.56 15.15 8.65
CA THR A 238 -29.29 13.90 8.51
C THR A 238 -29.96 13.85 7.13
N THR A 239 -29.68 12.79 6.38
CA THR A 239 -30.27 12.36 5.10
C THR A 239 -31.77 12.01 5.18
N ILE A 240 -32.51 12.57 6.14
CA ILE A 240 -33.95 12.31 6.28
C ILE A 240 -34.68 13.22 5.29
N SER A 241 -35.06 12.65 4.15
CA SER A 241 -35.81 13.36 3.09
C SER A 241 -37.28 13.62 3.40
N MET A 242 -37.84 12.97 4.43
CA MET A 242 -39.15 13.34 4.95
C MET A 242 -38.96 14.60 5.79
N ASN A 243 -39.60 15.71 5.41
CA ASN A 243 -39.66 16.95 6.20
C ASN A 243 -40.38 16.69 7.54
N VAL A 244 -39.76 15.96 8.47
CA VAL A 244 -40.27 15.60 9.79
C VAL A 244 -39.30 16.13 10.81
N ASP A 245 -39.83 16.87 11.76
CA ASP A 245 -39.08 17.58 12.78
C ASP A 245 -39.31 17.01 14.18
N LEU A 246 -40.50 16.45 14.42
CA LEU A 246 -40.96 15.99 15.72
C LEU A 246 -41.79 14.71 15.57
N ILE A 247 -41.62 13.77 16.51
CA ILE A 247 -42.36 12.52 16.59
C ILE A 247 -43.11 12.46 17.92
N SER A 248 -44.40 12.16 17.91
CA SER A 248 -45.17 11.87 19.12
C SER A 248 -45.76 10.47 19.09
N LEU A 249 -45.61 9.76 20.21
CA LEU A 249 -46.16 8.43 20.42
C LEU A 249 -47.35 8.52 21.39
N THR A 250 -48.52 8.05 20.96
CA THR A 250 -49.66 7.80 21.86
C THR A 250 -49.71 6.33 22.26
N ASP A 251 -50.72 5.94 23.03
CA ASP A 251 -50.95 4.54 23.40
C ASP A 251 -51.26 3.64 22.18
N LYS A 252 -51.65 4.20 21.03
CA LYS A 252 -52.09 3.44 19.84
C LYS A 252 -51.50 3.92 18.51
N HIS A 253 -51.07 5.17 18.41
CA HIS A 253 -50.63 5.77 17.15
C HIS A 253 -49.26 6.42 17.27
N LEU A 254 -48.57 6.49 16.14
CA LEU A 254 -47.33 7.24 15.97
C LEU A 254 -47.58 8.39 14.99
N TYR A 255 -47.35 9.62 15.45
CA TYR A 255 -47.56 10.84 14.67
C TYR A 255 -46.24 11.52 14.34
N PHE A 256 -46.13 12.00 13.12
CA PHE A 256 -44.96 12.68 12.56
C PHE A 256 -45.35 14.11 12.24
N TRP A 257 -44.58 15.07 12.74
CA TRP A 257 -44.91 16.48 12.67
C TRP A 257 -43.78 17.31 12.05
N TYR A 258 -44.15 18.40 11.39
CA TYR A 258 -43.25 19.38 10.77
C TYR A 258 -43.55 20.77 11.35
N LEU A 259 -42.51 21.57 11.60
CA LEU A 259 -42.70 22.94 12.11
C LEU A 259 -42.67 23.95 10.95
N ALA A 260 -43.77 24.69 10.78
CA ALA A 260 -43.85 25.84 9.89
C ALA A 260 -43.94 27.13 10.71
N GLU A 261 -42.89 27.98 10.68
CA GLU A 261 -42.87 29.37 11.16
C GLU A 261 -43.36 29.65 12.61
N ASN A 262 -43.49 28.62 13.48
CA ASN A 262 -43.94 28.59 14.89
C ASN A 262 -45.21 27.74 15.17
N ASP A 263 -45.74 27.04 14.16
CA ASP A 263 -46.85 26.10 14.32
C ASP A 263 -46.47 24.68 13.86
N ILE A 264 -47.05 23.68 14.50
CA ILE A 264 -46.77 22.25 14.24
C ILE A 264 -47.86 21.70 13.32
N GLN A 265 -47.45 21.13 12.18
CA GLN A 265 -48.31 20.50 11.19
C GLN A 265 -48.11 18.99 11.14
N LEU A 266 -49.20 18.22 11.05
CA LEU A 266 -49.14 16.77 10.95
C LEU A 266 -48.73 16.34 9.53
N VAL A 267 -47.60 15.64 9.41
CA VAL A 267 -47.06 15.10 8.15
C VAL A 267 -47.65 13.72 7.88
N HIS A 268 -47.56 12.83 8.87
CA HIS A 268 -47.95 11.43 8.73
C HIS A 268 -48.44 10.86 10.06
N SER A 269 -49.30 9.84 10.01
CA SER A 269 -49.80 9.13 11.18
C SER A 269 -49.86 7.64 10.88
N LEU A 270 -49.33 6.81 11.78
CA LEU A 270 -49.31 5.36 11.67
C LEU A 270 -50.14 4.73 12.80
N ASP A 271 -51.09 3.87 12.44
CA ASP A 271 -51.87 3.07 13.39
C ASP A 271 -51.05 1.85 13.82
N LEU A 272 -50.39 1.97 14.97
CA LEU A 272 -49.53 0.93 15.51
C LEU A 272 -50.35 -0.24 16.05
N GLN A 273 -51.59 0.02 16.51
CA GLN A 273 -52.48 -1.04 16.97
C GLN A 273 -52.79 -2.01 15.84
N GLN A 274 -53.10 -1.53 14.63
CA GLN A 274 -53.27 -2.41 13.47
C GLN A 274 -51.96 -3.05 13.02
N ALA A 275 -50.86 -2.28 12.95
CA ALA A 275 -49.58 -2.80 12.47
C ALA A 275 -49.07 -3.97 13.34
N PHE A 276 -49.10 -3.80 14.66
CA PHE A 276 -48.69 -4.84 15.60
C PHE A 276 -49.69 -5.99 15.71
N ALA A 277 -51.00 -5.73 15.63
CA ALA A 277 -51.98 -6.81 15.62
C ALA A 277 -51.80 -7.74 14.40
N ARG A 278 -51.50 -7.18 13.21
CA ARG A 278 -51.26 -7.98 12.00
C ARG A 278 -50.07 -8.91 12.17
N GLU A 279 -48.94 -8.41 12.67
CA GLU A 279 -47.74 -9.22 12.87
C GLU A 279 -47.91 -10.24 14.01
N ALA A 280 -48.52 -9.85 15.13
CA ALA A 280 -48.74 -10.75 16.27
C ALA A 280 -49.65 -11.95 15.94
N THR A 281 -50.55 -11.83 14.96
CA THR A 281 -51.48 -12.90 14.56
C THR A 281 -50.90 -13.92 13.57
N LYS A 282 -49.71 -13.70 12.99
CA LYS A 282 -49.11 -14.65 12.04
C LYS A 282 -48.80 -16.02 12.67
N ASP A 283 -48.57 -16.05 13.99
CA ASP A 283 -48.17 -17.26 14.73
C ASP A 283 -49.31 -17.97 15.48
N GLN A 284 -50.57 -17.47 15.48
CA GLN A 284 -51.68 -18.05 16.25
C GLN A 284 -53.04 -18.07 15.50
N LYS A 285 -53.88 -19.09 15.76
CA LYS A 285 -55.21 -19.25 15.12
C LYS A 285 -56.16 -18.08 15.45
N PRO A 286 -56.99 -17.63 14.50
CA PRO A 286 -57.70 -16.34 14.56
C PRO A 286 -59.02 -16.43 15.33
N ASN A 287 -58.98 -16.78 16.62
CA ASN A 287 -60.22 -16.97 17.40
C ASN A 287 -60.28 -16.33 18.79
N ASP A 288 -59.39 -15.38 19.12
CA ASP A 288 -59.57 -14.53 20.30
C ASP A 288 -59.70 -13.07 19.92
N ASN A 289 -60.75 -12.45 20.46
CA ASN A 289 -61.14 -11.07 20.23
C ASN A 289 -59.94 -10.12 20.31
N HIS A 290 -59.73 -9.36 19.24
CA HIS A 290 -58.81 -8.23 19.13
C HIS A 290 -58.81 -7.35 20.39
N ARG A 291 -57.92 -7.58 21.35
CA ARG A 291 -57.83 -6.72 22.54
C ARG A 291 -56.39 -6.42 22.92
N ASN A 292 -56.05 -5.20 22.51
CA ASN A 292 -55.14 -4.27 23.14
C ASN A 292 -53.65 -4.59 22.94
N VAL A 293 -53.09 -3.95 21.92
CA VAL A 293 -51.68 -3.55 21.95
C VAL A 293 -51.65 -2.15 22.55
N SER A 294 -50.82 -1.93 23.57
CA SER A 294 -50.60 -0.59 24.11
C SER A 294 -49.13 -0.20 23.97
N CYS A 295 -48.87 0.86 23.22
CA CYS A 295 -47.54 1.44 23.08
C CYS A 295 -47.10 2.11 24.39
N ILE A 296 -45.81 1.98 24.70
CA ILE A 296 -45.25 2.40 25.99
C ILE A 296 -44.20 3.50 25.80
N SER A 297 -43.22 3.23 24.93
CA SER A 297 -42.01 4.03 24.84
C SER A 297 -41.43 3.97 23.43
N LEU A 298 -40.68 5.00 23.07
CA LEU A 298 -40.10 5.18 21.75
C LEU A 298 -38.65 5.65 21.90
N SER A 299 -37.78 5.13 21.05
CA SER A 299 -36.41 5.60 20.88
C SER A 299 -36.10 5.75 19.40
N VAL A 300 -35.34 6.78 19.03
CA VAL A 300 -35.04 7.12 17.64
C VAL A 300 -33.55 7.23 17.46
N THR A 301 -33.04 6.62 16.39
CA THR A 301 -31.68 6.78 15.87
C THR A 301 -31.74 7.42 14.48
N GLN A 302 -30.59 7.67 13.84
CA GLN A 302 -30.49 8.44 12.59
C GLN A 302 -31.47 8.01 11.48
N GLU A 303 -31.74 6.71 11.32
CA GLU A 303 -32.62 6.19 10.25
C GLU A 303 -33.68 5.18 10.75
N THR A 304 -33.71 4.87 12.06
CA THR A 304 -34.62 3.84 12.62
C THR A 304 -35.33 4.29 13.89
N ILE A 305 -36.62 3.92 13.99
CA ILE A 305 -37.50 4.16 15.13
C ILE A 305 -37.80 2.83 15.81
N TYR A 306 -37.51 2.76 17.11
CA TYR A 306 -37.81 1.63 17.97
C TYR A 306 -39.04 1.95 18.80
N VAL A 307 -40.10 1.15 18.66
CA VAL A 307 -41.34 1.28 19.42
C VAL A 307 -41.53 0.05 20.30
N LEU A 308 -41.63 0.29 21.61
CA LEU A 308 -41.92 -0.75 22.59
C LEU A 308 -43.41 -0.76 22.91
N ALA A 309 -44.05 -1.93 22.81
CA ALA A 309 -45.47 -2.12 23.10
C ALA A 309 -45.72 -3.36 23.96
N ILE A 310 -46.86 -3.38 24.67
CA ILE A 310 -47.35 -4.56 25.39
C ILE A 310 -48.50 -5.17 24.61
N HIS A 311 -48.45 -6.49 24.44
CA HIS A 311 -49.59 -7.31 24.02
C HIS A 311 -50.34 -7.81 25.26
N HIS A 312 -51.63 -7.49 25.36
CA HIS A 312 -52.50 -7.88 26.46
C HIS A 312 -53.17 -9.23 26.17
N GLY A 313 -52.61 -10.33 26.70
CA GLY A 313 -53.24 -11.66 26.63
C GLY A 313 -54.22 -11.90 27.80
N ALA A 314 -55.08 -12.92 27.69
CA ALA A 314 -56.09 -13.23 28.71
C ALA A 314 -55.51 -13.59 30.09
N GLN A 315 -54.28 -14.10 30.15
CA GLN A 315 -53.57 -14.42 31.41
C GLN A 315 -52.08 -14.02 31.42
N ASP A 316 -51.50 -13.61 30.28
CA ASP A 316 -50.08 -13.27 30.16
C ASP A 316 -49.88 -11.99 29.33
N TYR A 317 -48.98 -11.13 29.79
CA TYR A 317 -48.54 -9.93 29.07
C TYR A 317 -47.19 -10.19 28.39
N ARG A 318 -47.04 -9.76 27.13
CA ARG A 318 -45.79 -9.94 26.37
C ARG A 318 -45.29 -8.60 25.85
N LEU A 319 -43.99 -8.34 25.96
CA LEU A 319 -43.37 -7.17 25.34
C LEU A 319 -43.08 -7.44 23.86
N MET A 320 -43.42 -6.44 23.04
CA MET A 320 -43.19 -6.43 21.60
C MET A 320 -42.30 -5.24 21.25
N LEU A 321 -41.36 -5.48 20.36
CA LEU A 321 -40.53 -4.46 19.76
C LEU A 321 -40.86 -4.37 18.27
N GLY A 322 -41.27 -3.18 17.83
CA GLY A 322 -41.36 -2.81 16.42
C GLY A 322 -40.20 -1.92 16.02
N VAL A 323 -39.50 -2.30 14.94
CA VAL A 323 -38.43 -1.51 14.34
C VAL A 323 -38.92 -0.94 13.02
N PHE A 324 -39.06 0.38 12.95
CA PHE A 324 -39.51 1.08 11.76
C PHE A 324 -38.34 1.83 11.13
N SER A 325 -38.22 1.75 9.80
CA SER A 325 -37.22 2.52 9.04
C SER A 325 -37.84 3.80 8.50
N LEU A 326 -37.07 4.89 8.57
CA LEU A 326 -37.39 6.22 8.03
C LEU A 326 -36.72 6.39 6.65
N ASN A 327 -37.34 5.87 5.59
CA ASN A 327 -36.81 5.95 4.23
C ASN A 327 -37.53 7.00 3.37
N HIS A 328 -36.95 7.34 2.21
CA HIS A 328 -37.56 8.21 1.19
C HIS A 328 -38.98 7.80 0.77
N SER A 329 -39.32 6.51 0.89
CA SER A 329 -40.59 5.90 0.46
C SER A 329 -41.70 5.93 1.51
N GLY A 330 -41.43 6.31 2.77
CA GLY A 330 -42.38 6.17 3.86
C GLY A 330 -41.78 5.59 5.14
N VAL A 331 -42.58 5.61 6.20
CA VAL A 331 -42.29 4.87 7.43
C VAL A 331 -42.80 3.44 7.26
N GLN A 332 -41.91 2.45 7.34
CA GLN A 332 -42.26 1.03 7.18
C GLN A 332 -41.74 0.21 8.35
N LEU A 333 -42.53 -0.78 8.79
CA LEU A 333 -42.12 -1.77 9.78
C LEU A 333 -41.13 -2.75 9.13
N VAL A 334 -39.88 -2.74 9.58
CA VAL A 334 -38.78 -3.57 9.05
C VAL A 334 -38.65 -4.87 9.84
N SER A 335 -38.77 -4.79 11.16
CA SER A 335 -38.66 -5.95 12.04
C SER A 335 -39.69 -5.87 13.16
N PHE A 336 -40.21 -7.02 13.54
CA PHE A 336 -41.15 -7.20 14.64
C PHE A 336 -40.72 -8.42 15.45
N VAL A 337 -40.49 -8.22 16.75
CA VAL A 337 -39.98 -9.27 17.64
C VAL A 337 -40.74 -9.27 18.96
N PHE A 338 -41.13 -10.46 19.43
CA PHE A 338 -41.53 -10.67 20.81
C PHE A 338 -40.29 -10.80 21.69
N LEU A 339 -40.10 -9.87 22.63
CA LEU A 339 -38.97 -9.94 23.56
C LEU A 339 -39.21 -11.10 24.54
N THR A 340 -38.27 -12.05 24.61
CA THR A 340 -38.38 -13.28 25.41
C THR A 340 -38.77 -13.00 26.86
N ASN A 341 -39.80 -13.70 27.36
CA ASN A 341 -40.47 -13.56 28.68
C ASN A 341 -39.55 -13.79 29.90
N HIS A 342 -38.54 -12.94 30.12
CA HIS A 342 -37.69 -12.99 31.33
C HIS A 342 -38.02 -11.90 32.35
N LEU A 343 -38.97 -11.01 32.03
CA LEU A 343 -39.59 -10.10 32.98
C LEU A 343 -40.60 -10.88 33.82
N ASN A 344 -40.23 -11.27 35.04
CA ASN A 344 -41.18 -11.69 36.08
C ASN A 344 -41.94 -10.46 36.61
N ILE A 345 -42.56 -9.68 35.72
CA ILE A 345 -43.35 -8.52 36.08
C ILE A 345 -44.80 -8.97 36.10
N ARG A 346 -45.41 -8.95 37.30
CA ARG A 346 -46.86 -8.95 37.41
C ARG A 346 -47.33 -7.58 36.89
N PHE A 347 -47.92 -7.55 35.71
CA PHE A 347 -48.38 -6.31 35.11
C PHE A 347 -49.70 -5.90 35.74
N ASP A 348 -49.66 -4.97 36.70
CA ASP A 348 -50.82 -4.14 37.01
C ASP A 348 -50.86 -2.97 36.02
N GLU A 349 -51.94 -2.87 35.24
CA GLU A 349 -52.09 -1.93 34.10
C GLU A 349 -51.84 -0.45 34.44
N ILE A 350 -52.01 -0.06 35.71
CA ILE A 350 -51.90 1.31 36.21
C ILE A 350 -50.45 1.67 36.57
N ILE A 351 -49.63 0.69 36.99
CA ILE A 351 -48.30 0.93 37.56
C ILE A 351 -47.20 0.72 36.53
N VAL A 352 -47.38 -0.18 35.56
CA VAL A 352 -46.29 -0.62 34.68
C VAL A 352 -46.07 0.28 33.46
N LYS A 353 -47.12 0.86 32.88
CA LYS A 353 -47.04 1.70 31.66
C LYS A 353 -46.06 2.90 31.78
N PRO A 354 -45.98 3.64 32.89
CA PRO A 354 -45.03 4.76 32.99
C PRO A 354 -43.59 4.34 33.37
N CYS A 355 -43.36 3.08 33.71
CA CYS A 355 -42.09 2.65 34.33
C CYS A 355 -41.11 1.99 33.35
N VAL A 356 -41.53 1.61 32.14
CA VAL A 356 -40.67 0.93 31.16
C VAL A 356 -40.19 1.92 30.11
N ARG A 357 -38.87 2.03 29.92
CA ARG A 357 -38.28 2.91 28.90
C ARG A 357 -37.34 2.14 27.99
N ILE A 358 -37.27 2.56 26.73
CA ILE A 358 -36.36 2.04 25.71
C ILE A 358 -35.36 3.11 25.26
N PHE A 359 -34.09 2.75 25.16
CA PHE A 359 -33.05 3.59 24.57
C PHE A 359 -32.21 2.78 23.59
N ALA A 360 -32.17 3.22 22.34
CA ALA A 360 -31.25 2.73 21.34
C ALA A 360 -29.92 3.47 21.48
N VAL A 361 -28.81 2.73 21.43
CA VAL A 361 -27.47 3.30 21.46
C VAL A 361 -27.09 3.73 20.04
N PRO A 362 -26.73 5.00 19.80
CA PRO A 362 -26.28 5.44 18.47
C PRO A 362 -25.08 4.61 18.00
N ASN A 363 -25.05 4.22 16.73
CA ASN A 363 -23.97 3.43 16.10
C ASN A 363 -23.72 2.03 16.71
N GLN A 364 -24.63 1.51 17.54
CA GLN A 364 -24.55 0.14 18.09
C GLN A 364 -25.91 -0.56 17.99
N PRO A 365 -25.98 -1.85 17.58
CA PRO A 365 -27.23 -2.61 17.55
C PRO A 365 -27.60 -3.11 18.97
N ALA A 366 -27.69 -2.18 19.92
CA ALA A 366 -27.99 -2.43 21.32
C ALA A 366 -29.17 -1.58 21.80
N LEU A 367 -30.12 -2.23 22.48
CA LEU A 367 -31.30 -1.61 23.07
C LEU A 367 -31.30 -1.82 24.58
N LEU A 368 -31.29 -0.72 25.35
CA LEU A 368 -31.57 -0.78 26.78
C LEU A 368 -33.08 -0.70 26.99
N VAL A 369 -33.64 -1.69 27.68
CA VAL A 369 -34.99 -1.63 28.23
C VAL A 369 -34.88 -1.77 29.74
N HIS A 370 -35.41 -0.82 30.49
CA HIS A 370 -35.39 -0.90 31.95
C HIS A 370 -36.74 -0.53 32.55
N THR A 371 -37.00 -1.09 33.73
CA THR A 371 -38.06 -0.70 34.65
C THR A 371 -37.48 0.12 35.80
N LYS A 372 -38.24 0.37 36.88
CA LYS A 372 -37.67 0.98 38.09
C LYS A 372 -36.71 0.06 38.85
N LYS A 373 -36.79 -1.26 38.63
CA LYS A 373 -36.05 -2.27 39.39
C LYS A 373 -35.25 -3.25 38.54
N ASP A 374 -35.46 -3.29 37.24
CA ASP A 374 -34.74 -4.21 36.35
C ASP A 374 -34.21 -3.46 35.13
N ALA A 375 -33.03 -3.83 34.64
CA ALA A 375 -32.44 -3.31 33.41
C ALA A 375 -31.99 -4.47 32.52
N PHE A 376 -32.35 -4.40 31.24
CA PHE A 376 -32.06 -5.39 30.22
C PHE A 376 -31.38 -4.71 29.04
N ILE A 377 -30.30 -5.31 28.55
CA ILE A 377 -29.68 -4.90 27.29
C ILE A 377 -29.97 -6.00 26.28
N TYR A 378 -30.61 -5.64 25.17
CA TYR A 378 -30.91 -6.53 24.05
C TYR A 378 -29.96 -6.22 22.90
N THR A 379 -29.42 -7.25 22.24
CA THR A 379 -28.51 -7.10 21.08
C THR A 379 -28.74 -8.17 20.02
N GLY A 380 -28.31 -7.88 18.79
CA GLY A 380 -28.40 -8.80 17.64
C GLY A 380 -29.74 -8.71 16.88
N PRO A 381 -29.88 -9.45 15.76
CA PRO A 381 -31.05 -9.36 14.87
C PRO A 381 -32.36 -9.80 15.52
N ASP A 382 -32.30 -10.79 16.41
CA ASP A 382 -33.47 -11.31 17.15
C ASP A 382 -33.71 -10.59 18.49
N TYR A 383 -32.94 -9.53 18.79
CA TYR A 383 -33.00 -8.81 20.06
C TYR A 383 -33.03 -9.75 21.28
N SER A 384 -32.04 -10.62 21.38
CA SER A 384 -31.87 -11.50 22.55
C SER A 384 -31.29 -10.74 23.75
N VAL A 385 -31.67 -11.10 24.98
CA VAL A 385 -31.13 -10.46 26.20
C VAL A 385 -29.63 -10.77 26.29
N LEU A 386 -28.81 -9.74 26.09
CA LEU A 386 -27.36 -9.78 26.33
C LEU A 386 -27.06 -9.74 27.83
N LEU A 387 -27.77 -8.87 28.53
CA LEU A 387 -27.44 -8.52 29.90
C LEU A 387 -28.71 -8.28 30.70
N ARG A 388 -28.74 -8.78 31.93
CA ARG A 388 -29.82 -8.54 32.88
C ARG A 388 -29.26 -8.17 34.23
N THR A 389 -29.80 -7.09 34.80
CA THR A 389 -29.59 -6.74 36.21
C THR A 389 -30.90 -6.45 36.86
N SER A 390 -31.14 -7.09 38.00
CA SER A 390 -32.28 -6.81 38.88
C SER A 390 -31.76 -6.15 40.14
N PHE A 391 -32.24 -4.95 40.43
CA PHE A 391 -31.95 -4.17 41.63
C PHE A 391 -32.87 -4.67 42.76
N THR A 392 -32.45 -5.73 43.45
CA THR A 392 -33.26 -6.42 44.46
C THR A 392 -33.21 -5.79 45.85
N ASN A 393 -32.24 -4.90 46.11
CA ASN A 393 -32.15 -4.18 47.37
C ASN A 393 -33.36 -3.24 47.54
N LEU A 394 -34.00 -3.26 48.71
CA LEU A 394 -35.25 -2.51 48.98
C LEU A 394 -35.14 -0.99 48.69
N ASN A 395 -33.93 -0.43 48.74
CA ASN A 395 -33.66 1.00 48.56
C ASN A 395 -33.02 1.35 47.20
N GLU A 396 -32.79 0.37 46.32
CA GLU A 396 -32.19 0.59 44.99
C GLU A 396 -33.30 0.69 43.93
N THR A 397 -33.46 1.90 43.39
CA THR A 397 -34.39 2.17 42.29
C THR A 397 -33.71 3.01 41.21
N ILE A 398 -34.06 2.76 39.96
CA ILE A 398 -33.65 3.58 38.82
C ILE A 398 -34.54 4.82 38.77
N LEU A 399 -33.93 6.01 38.95
CA LEU A 399 -34.61 7.32 38.99
C LEU A 399 -34.70 7.97 37.60
N GLY A 400 -33.81 7.60 36.69
CA GLY A 400 -33.76 8.13 35.34
C GLY A 400 -32.70 7.45 34.49
N SER A 401 -32.80 7.69 33.19
CA SER A 401 -31.93 7.11 32.16
C SER A 401 -31.95 7.98 30.92
N GLY A 402 -30.88 7.94 30.14
CA GLY A 402 -30.79 8.68 28.89
C GLY A 402 -29.40 8.63 28.27
N LEU A 403 -29.26 9.33 27.14
CA LEU A 403 -28.00 9.47 26.42
C LEU A 403 -27.34 10.81 26.79
N CYS A 404 -26.07 10.75 27.16
CA CYS A 404 -25.20 11.89 27.42
C CYS A 404 -24.06 11.84 26.40
N GLY A 405 -24.07 12.72 25.40
CA GLY A 405 -23.27 12.54 24.18
C GLY A 405 -23.67 11.26 23.45
N GLN A 406 -22.71 10.36 23.25
CA GLN A 406 -22.95 9.02 22.67
C GLN A 406 -23.03 7.91 23.73
N ARG A 407 -22.98 8.24 25.02
CA ARG A 407 -22.92 7.24 26.11
C ARG A 407 -24.26 7.10 26.82
N LEU A 408 -24.63 5.86 27.12
CA LEU A 408 -25.84 5.50 27.83
C LEU A 408 -25.63 5.57 29.34
N LEU A 409 -26.37 6.43 30.02
CA LEU A 409 -26.31 6.62 31.47
C LEU A 409 -27.63 6.25 32.14
N MET A 410 -27.54 5.65 33.32
CA MET A 410 -28.64 5.47 34.25
C MET A 410 -28.30 6.07 35.60
N PHE A 411 -29.31 6.60 36.28
CA PHE A 411 -29.16 7.15 37.62
C PHE A 411 -29.90 6.27 38.63
N CYS A 412 -29.16 5.61 39.50
CA CYS A 412 -29.67 4.79 40.58
C CYS A 412 -29.61 5.53 41.91
N HIS A 413 -30.64 5.36 42.74
CA HIS A 413 -30.76 6.05 44.03
C HIS A 413 -29.53 5.87 44.95
N VAL A 414 -28.99 4.65 45.07
CA VAL A 414 -27.84 4.33 45.95
C VAL A 414 -26.50 4.47 45.22
N GLN A 415 -26.41 3.98 43.99
CA GLN A 415 -25.15 3.89 43.23
C GLN A 415 -24.81 5.17 42.45
N GLY A 416 -25.77 6.10 42.30
CA GLY A 416 -25.60 7.31 41.52
C GLY A 416 -25.59 7.04 40.02
N LEU A 417 -24.68 7.72 39.30
CA LEU A 417 -24.50 7.56 37.85
C LEU A 417 -23.80 6.24 37.52
N ILE A 418 -24.52 5.37 36.82
CA ILE A 418 -24.02 4.09 36.31
C ILE A 418 -24.10 4.04 34.79
N THR A 419 -23.18 3.31 34.17
CA THR A 419 -23.12 3.02 32.74
C THR A 419 -22.93 1.51 32.57
N PRO A 420 -23.42 0.87 31.50
CA PRO A 420 -23.00 -0.50 31.21
C PRO A 420 -21.49 -0.54 30.99
N ARG A 421 -20.82 -1.60 31.47
CA ARG A 421 -19.37 -1.77 31.28
C ARG A 421 -19.04 -1.87 29.80
N ALA A 422 -18.07 -1.07 29.34
CA ALA A 422 -17.58 -1.13 27.96
C ALA A 422 -17.09 -2.54 27.56
N GLN A 423 -16.55 -3.30 28.52
CA GLN A 423 -16.10 -4.68 28.32
C GLN A 423 -17.26 -5.64 28.00
N ASP A 424 -18.45 -5.49 28.57
CA ASP A 424 -19.58 -6.42 28.37
C ASP A 424 -20.40 -6.11 27.10
N LEU A 425 -20.37 -4.84 26.64
CA LEU A 425 -20.96 -4.39 25.38
C LEU A 425 -20.09 -4.80 24.17
N MET A 426 -18.76 -4.58 24.25
CA MET A 426 -17.85 -4.97 23.17
C MET A 426 -17.58 -6.47 23.10
N THR A 427 -17.47 -7.18 24.23
CA THR A 427 -17.08 -8.61 24.19
C THR A 427 -18.11 -9.51 23.52
N ASN A 428 -19.38 -9.09 23.42
CA ASN A 428 -20.43 -9.93 22.85
C ASN A 428 -21.10 -9.38 21.58
N LEU A 429 -20.97 -8.09 21.24
CA LEU A 429 -21.23 -7.60 19.88
C LEU A 429 -20.34 -8.33 18.86
N LEU A 430 -19.15 -8.74 19.29
CA LEU A 430 -18.17 -9.50 18.51
C LEU A 430 -18.39 -11.03 18.58
N THR A 431 -19.48 -11.52 19.22
CA THR A 431 -19.80 -12.97 19.35
C THR A 431 -21.07 -13.40 18.60
N LYS A 432 -21.83 -12.48 18.00
CA LYS A 432 -23.08 -12.83 17.29
C LYS A 432 -23.26 -12.17 15.91
N ASN A 433 -22.17 -11.69 15.31
CA ASN A 433 -22.06 -11.64 13.86
C ASN A 433 -21.40 -12.95 13.39
N THR A 434 -22.05 -14.08 13.66
CA THR A 434 -21.49 -15.43 13.43
C THR A 434 -21.57 -15.92 12.01
N ASP A 435 -21.92 -15.09 11.04
CA ASP A 435 -22.23 -15.65 9.72
C ASP A 435 -21.27 -15.27 8.60
N ASN A 436 -20.30 -14.34 8.73
CA ASN A 436 -19.49 -14.00 7.55
C ASN A 436 -18.05 -13.45 7.71
N ASP A 437 -17.45 -13.27 8.90
CA ASP A 437 -16.12 -12.62 8.97
C ASP A 437 -15.01 -13.45 9.69
N PRO A 438 -14.02 -14.01 8.96
CA PRO A 438 -12.99 -14.90 9.52
C PRO A 438 -12.00 -14.19 10.45
N TYR A 439 -11.94 -12.85 10.46
CA TYR A 439 -10.97 -12.05 11.22
C TYR A 439 -11.39 -11.79 12.68
N GLN A 440 -12.67 -12.00 13.02
CA GLN A 440 -13.25 -11.59 14.30
C GLN A 440 -12.61 -12.20 15.56
N PRO A 441 -12.19 -13.48 15.57
CA PRO A 441 -11.56 -14.04 16.77
C PRO A 441 -10.11 -13.56 16.97
N MET A 442 -9.40 -13.16 15.91
CA MET A 442 -8.10 -12.47 16.02
C MET A 442 -8.26 -11.08 16.65
N ILE A 443 -9.27 -10.33 16.21
CA ILE A 443 -9.66 -9.03 16.82
C ILE A 443 -9.91 -9.22 18.32
N ASN A 444 -10.68 -10.25 18.69
CA ASN A 444 -11.05 -10.53 20.09
C ASN A 444 -9.82 -10.89 20.96
N ALA A 445 -8.90 -11.70 20.43
CA ALA A 445 -7.68 -12.08 21.13
C ALA A 445 -6.72 -10.89 21.31
N PHE A 446 -6.59 -10.04 20.29
CA PHE A 446 -5.77 -8.83 20.37
C PHE A 446 -6.36 -7.77 21.32
N HIS A 447 -7.68 -7.59 21.32
CA HIS A 447 -8.34 -6.71 22.29
C HIS A 447 -8.21 -7.22 23.73
N ALA A 448 -8.27 -8.53 23.95
CA ALA A 448 -7.99 -9.11 25.27
C ALA A 448 -6.57 -8.81 25.74
N PHE A 449 -5.59 -8.88 24.83
CA PHE A 449 -4.20 -8.51 25.10
C PHE A 449 -4.06 -7.02 25.46
N LEU A 450 -4.65 -6.11 24.66
CA LEU A 450 -4.55 -4.65 24.87
C LEU A 450 -5.28 -4.15 26.13
N ILE A 451 -6.50 -4.63 26.40
CA ILE A 451 -7.39 -4.04 27.42
C ILE A 451 -7.24 -4.74 28.78
N ARG A 452 -7.01 -6.06 28.80
CA ARG A 452 -6.98 -6.83 30.06
C ARG A 452 -5.59 -6.98 30.65
N ASN A 453 -4.54 -6.64 29.90
CA ASN A 453 -3.15 -6.91 30.28
C ASN A 453 -2.95 -8.39 30.67
N ASP A 454 -3.74 -9.28 30.06
CA ASP A 454 -3.81 -10.72 30.37
C ASP A 454 -3.22 -11.52 29.19
N PRO A 455 -1.89 -11.71 29.16
CA PRO A 455 -1.23 -12.46 28.11
C PRO A 455 -1.67 -13.93 28.09
N GLY A 456 -2.11 -14.49 29.23
CA GLY A 456 -2.56 -15.89 29.32
C GLY A 456 -3.91 -16.11 28.64
N GLY A 457 -4.88 -15.23 28.88
CA GLY A 457 -6.20 -15.28 28.24
C GLY A 457 -6.14 -15.03 26.74
N ALA A 458 -5.27 -14.12 26.30
CA ALA A 458 -5.05 -13.84 24.88
C ALA A 458 -4.47 -15.05 24.13
N VAL A 459 -3.50 -15.76 24.72
CA VAL A 459 -2.90 -16.97 24.13
C VAL A 459 -3.90 -18.13 24.04
N GLU A 460 -4.78 -18.30 25.02
CA GLU A 460 -5.78 -19.37 25.01
C GLU A 460 -6.91 -19.12 23.99
N LEU A 461 -7.38 -17.88 23.88
CA LEU A 461 -8.36 -17.49 22.85
C LEU A 461 -7.77 -17.65 21.44
N PHE A 462 -6.49 -17.28 21.27
CA PHE A 462 -5.81 -17.42 19.99
C PHE A 462 -5.49 -18.89 19.64
N ARG A 463 -5.19 -19.74 20.63
CA ARG A 463 -5.01 -21.19 20.42
C ARG A 463 -6.28 -21.85 19.88
N ARG A 464 -7.45 -21.45 20.39
CA ARG A 464 -8.76 -21.93 19.90
C ARG A 464 -9.06 -21.44 18.48
N PHE A 465 -8.65 -20.21 18.16
CA PHE A 465 -8.72 -19.68 16.79
C PHE A 465 -7.83 -20.46 15.82
N LEU A 466 -6.57 -20.72 16.17
CA LEU A 466 -5.65 -21.53 15.36
C LEU A 466 -6.14 -22.96 15.12
N SER A 467 -6.92 -23.54 16.04
CA SER A 467 -7.52 -24.87 15.83
C SER A 467 -8.72 -24.87 14.88
N ALA A 468 -9.28 -23.70 14.58
CA ALA A 468 -10.49 -23.54 13.77
C ALA A 468 -10.21 -23.05 12.33
N ILE A 469 -8.95 -22.74 11.99
CA ILE A 469 -8.55 -22.14 10.72
C ILE A 469 -7.51 -23.01 10.01
N ASP A 470 -7.65 -23.13 8.70
CA ASP A 470 -6.63 -23.74 7.84
C ASP A 470 -5.37 -22.87 7.82
N THR A 471 -4.21 -23.50 8.04
CA THR A 471 -2.91 -22.81 8.13
C THR A 471 -2.57 -21.95 6.91
N THR A 472 -3.19 -22.23 5.77
CA THR A 472 -3.05 -21.48 4.51
C THR A 472 -3.72 -20.10 4.53
N GLN A 473 -4.70 -19.87 5.39
CA GLN A 473 -5.40 -18.58 5.50
C GLN A 473 -4.82 -17.68 6.61
N LEU A 474 -3.97 -18.23 7.48
CA LEU A 474 -3.42 -17.51 8.63
C LEU A 474 -2.63 -16.27 8.21
N ASP A 475 -1.81 -16.41 7.17
CA ASP A 475 -0.97 -15.34 6.64
C ASP A 475 -1.82 -14.16 6.11
N ASP A 476 -2.83 -14.43 5.27
CA ASP A 476 -3.74 -13.41 4.74
C ASP A 476 -4.55 -12.72 5.85
N ILE A 477 -5.01 -13.48 6.85
CA ILE A 477 -5.74 -12.92 8.02
C ILE A 477 -4.85 -11.97 8.83
N VAL A 478 -3.60 -12.34 9.06
CA VAL A 478 -2.63 -11.50 9.79
C VAL A 478 -2.35 -10.19 9.05
N VAL A 479 -2.25 -10.23 7.71
CA VAL A 479 -2.08 -9.03 6.88
C VAL A 479 -3.32 -8.15 6.93
N GLN A 480 -4.51 -8.71 6.70
CA GLN A 480 -5.77 -7.95 6.73
C GLN A 480 -6.04 -7.31 8.08
N PHE A 481 -5.70 -7.99 9.17
CA PHE A 481 -5.83 -7.42 10.50
C PHE A 481 -4.82 -6.30 10.77
N GLY A 482 -3.59 -6.41 10.24
CA GLY A 482 -2.63 -5.32 10.23
C GLY A 482 -3.16 -4.07 9.53
N ILE A 483 -3.80 -4.24 8.36
CA ILE A 483 -4.47 -3.16 7.61
C ILE A 483 -5.59 -2.54 8.46
N PHE A 484 -6.44 -3.37 9.06
CA PHE A 484 -7.53 -2.90 9.93
C PHE A 484 -7.05 -2.01 11.09
N ILE A 485 -6.00 -2.41 11.80
CA ILE A 485 -5.42 -1.61 12.91
C ILE A 485 -4.94 -0.25 12.42
N ILE A 486 -4.32 -0.26 11.25
CA ILE A 486 -3.72 0.91 10.64
C ILE A 486 -4.82 1.87 10.12
N ASP A 487 -5.90 1.33 9.55
CA ASP A 487 -7.00 2.09 8.94
C ASP A 487 -8.15 2.43 9.88
N ASP A 488 -8.11 1.99 11.15
CA ASP A 488 -9.21 2.20 12.10
C ASP A 488 -9.61 3.69 12.22
N PRO A 489 -10.84 4.06 11.83
CA PRO A 489 -11.34 5.44 11.90
C PRO A 489 -11.77 5.84 13.31
N SER A 490 -11.98 4.89 14.23
CA SER A 490 -12.43 5.16 15.61
C SER A 490 -11.38 5.89 16.45
N LEU A 491 -10.11 5.86 16.05
CA LEU A 491 -8.99 6.53 16.71
C LEU A 491 -8.87 8.05 16.39
N GLN A 492 -9.78 8.62 15.59
CA GLN A 492 -9.79 10.03 15.17
C GLN A 492 -10.31 11.02 16.23
N GLU A 493 -10.28 10.67 17.52
CA GLU A 493 -10.89 11.44 18.62
C GLU A 493 -10.26 12.84 18.89
N THR A 494 -9.12 13.16 18.26
CA THR A 494 -8.37 14.42 18.50
C THR A 494 -8.04 15.15 17.21
N ASN A 495 -8.29 16.47 17.12
CA ASN A 495 -7.91 17.30 15.95
C ASN A 495 -6.39 17.39 15.69
N ASP A 496 -5.56 16.81 16.56
CA ASP A 496 -4.10 16.76 16.42
C ASP A 496 -3.67 15.44 15.76
N LEU A 497 -3.36 15.52 14.47
CA LEU A 497 -2.94 14.41 13.62
C LEU A 497 -1.66 13.73 14.14
N THR A 498 -0.69 14.49 14.67
CA THR A 498 0.57 13.92 15.16
C THR A 498 0.29 12.95 16.30
N ARG A 499 -0.59 13.34 17.22
CA ARG A 499 -1.03 12.52 18.35
C ARG A 499 -1.86 11.30 17.89
N GLN A 500 -2.64 11.42 16.81
CA GLN A 500 -3.35 10.27 16.23
C GLN A 500 -2.37 9.23 15.68
N LEU A 501 -1.36 9.65 14.91
CA LEU A 501 -0.34 8.77 14.34
C LEU A 501 0.52 8.12 15.44
N GLU A 502 0.82 8.84 16.52
CA GLU A 502 1.50 8.27 17.69
C GLU A 502 0.72 7.13 18.33
N LYS A 503 -0.58 7.35 18.61
CA LYS A 503 -1.44 6.29 19.16
C LYS A 503 -1.52 5.08 18.24
N LYS A 504 -1.68 5.30 16.92
CA LYS A 504 -1.70 4.20 15.94
C LYS A 504 -0.39 3.43 15.94
N ASN A 505 0.75 4.11 16.03
CA ASN A 505 2.06 3.48 16.12
C ASN A 505 2.22 2.64 17.39
N ASP A 506 1.75 3.14 18.53
CA ASP A 506 1.79 2.38 19.79
C ASP A 506 0.94 1.11 19.69
N ILE A 507 -0.28 1.20 19.15
CA ILE A 507 -1.17 0.04 18.93
C ILE A 507 -0.52 -0.97 17.98
N TYR A 508 0.12 -0.51 16.90
CA TYR A 508 0.80 -1.40 15.95
C TYR A 508 2.02 -2.10 16.58
N ASN A 509 2.76 -1.42 17.47
CA ASN A 509 3.84 -2.05 18.24
C ASN A 509 3.31 -3.10 19.24
N TYR A 510 2.15 -2.85 19.85
CA TYR A 510 1.46 -3.87 20.66
C TYR A 510 1.01 -5.06 19.82
N TYR A 511 0.64 -4.85 18.56
CA TYR A 511 0.30 -5.92 17.61
C TYR A 511 1.48 -6.85 17.31
N PHE A 512 2.66 -6.30 17.02
CA PHE A 512 3.87 -7.12 16.90
C PHE A 512 4.18 -7.91 18.17
N SER A 513 4.05 -7.27 19.34
CA SER A 513 4.26 -7.91 20.63
C SER A 513 3.28 -9.07 20.86
N PHE A 514 2.02 -8.88 20.47
CA PHE A 514 0.99 -9.91 20.52
C PHE A 514 1.29 -11.10 19.60
N LEU A 515 1.71 -10.87 18.35
CA LEU A 515 2.07 -11.94 17.41
C LEU A 515 3.24 -12.79 17.91
N LYS A 516 4.20 -12.18 18.61
CA LYS A 516 5.33 -12.88 19.24
C LYS A 516 4.89 -13.69 20.46
N LEU A 517 4.09 -13.09 21.35
CA LEU A 517 3.60 -13.75 22.57
C LEU A 517 2.70 -14.96 22.27
N THR A 518 1.95 -14.91 21.18
CA THR A 518 1.10 -16.01 20.70
C THR A 518 1.85 -17.06 19.88
N ALA A 519 3.16 -16.89 19.67
CA ALA A 519 4.03 -17.72 18.83
C ALA A 519 3.57 -17.86 17.36
N VAL A 520 2.70 -16.95 16.90
CA VAL A 520 2.21 -16.87 15.52
C VAL A 520 3.29 -16.36 14.59
N TRP A 521 4.10 -15.41 15.07
CA TRP A 521 5.20 -14.82 14.33
C TRP A 521 6.10 -15.89 13.66
N ASN A 522 6.33 -17.01 14.33
CA ASN A 522 7.19 -18.08 13.82
C ASN A 522 6.51 -19.00 12.78
N LYS A 523 5.19 -18.89 12.63
CA LYS A 523 4.37 -19.70 11.71
C LYS A 523 3.98 -18.96 10.43
N LEU A 524 4.37 -17.69 10.29
CA LEU A 524 4.06 -16.86 9.14
C LEU A 524 5.02 -17.15 7.98
N HIS A 525 4.46 -17.34 6.78
CA HIS A 525 5.20 -17.70 5.58
C HIS A 525 4.96 -16.71 4.44
N VAL A 526 3.83 -16.81 3.75
CA VAL A 526 3.54 -16.05 2.51
C VAL A 526 2.07 -15.65 2.50
N ALA A 527 1.80 -14.38 2.17
CA ALA A 527 0.47 -13.81 2.01
C ALA A 527 0.30 -13.19 0.62
N HIS A 528 -0.95 -13.12 0.17
CA HIS A 528 -1.33 -12.39 -1.03
C HIS A 528 -1.50 -10.90 -0.70
N PHE A 529 -0.77 -10.04 -1.38
CA PHE A 529 -0.87 -8.59 -1.19
C PHE A 529 -0.64 -7.87 -2.52
N ASN A 530 -1.50 -6.90 -2.86
CA ASN A 530 -1.41 -6.08 -4.08
C ASN A 530 -1.09 -6.87 -5.38
N ASN A 531 -1.87 -7.90 -5.69
CA ASN A 531 -1.72 -8.76 -6.88
C ASN A 531 -0.41 -9.57 -6.96
N GLY A 532 0.32 -9.72 -5.84
CA GLY A 532 1.53 -10.55 -5.74
C GLY A 532 1.56 -11.38 -4.46
N MET A 533 2.56 -12.27 -4.37
CA MET A 533 2.84 -13.13 -3.22
C MET A 533 4.07 -12.61 -2.50
N TYR A 534 3.96 -12.32 -1.20
CA TYR A 534 5.04 -11.74 -0.41
C TYR A 534 5.17 -12.44 0.93
N HIS A 535 6.35 -12.37 1.54
CA HIS A 535 6.51 -12.83 2.91
C HIS A 535 5.67 -11.96 3.86
N THR A 536 4.82 -12.61 4.64
CA THR A 536 3.88 -11.95 5.57
C THR A 536 4.61 -11.02 6.56
N LYS A 537 5.76 -11.47 7.08
CA LYS A 537 6.60 -10.67 8.00
C LYS A 537 7.10 -9.38 7.34
N GLN A 538 7.45 -9.42 6.05
CA GLN A 538 7.90 -8.25 5.31
C GLN A 538 6.75 -7.28 5.05
N ILE A 539 5.56 -7.77 4.71
CA ILE A 539 4.37 -6.90 4.55
C ILE A 539 4.10 -6.14 5.86
N LEU A 540 4.14 -6.83 7.00
CA LEU A 540 3.95 -6.22 8.31
C LEU A 540 5.04 -5.19 8.64
N GLN A 541 6.29 -5.45 8.24
CA GLN A 541 7.38 -4.46 8.39
C GLN A 541 7.15 -3.23 7.49
N GLN A 542 6.73 -3.40 6.24
CA GLN A 542 6.41 -2.29 5.34
C GLN A 542 5.31 -1.39 5.92
N PHE A 543 4.31 -1.96 6.57
CA PHE A 543 3.27 -1.22 7.28
C PHE A 543 3.84 -0.38 8.43
N GLY A 544 4.78 -0.92 9.20
CA GLY A 544 5.49 -0.17 10.24
C GLY A 544 6.34 0.97 9.69
N GLU A 545 7.08 0.72 8.60
CA GLU A 545 7.86 1.74 7.87
C GLU A 545 6.97 2.89 7.40
N LYS A 546 5.83 2.58 6.78
CA LYS A 546 4.84 3.58 6.32
C LYS A 546 4.33 4.46 7.45
N LEU A 547 4.00 3.85 8.60
CA LEU A 547 3.48 4.58 9.75
C LEU A 547 4.53 5.49 10.41
N GLN A 548 5.78 5.03 10.49
CA GLN A 548 6.89 5.87 10.96
C GLN A 548 7.20 7.03 10.02
N CYS A 549 7.18 6.77 8.71
CA CYS A 549 7.35 7.80 7.69
C CYS A 549 6.24 8.86 7.76
N ALA A 550 4.98 8.44 7.89
CA ALA A 550 3.83 9.33 8.07
C ALA A 550 3.95 10.19 9.33
N LYS A 551 4.41 9.61 10.45
CA LYS A 551 4.66 10.34 11.70
C LYS A 551 5.77 11.38 11.52
N ALA A 552 6.87 11.01 10.87
CA ALA A 552 7.98 11.93 10.59
C ALA A 552 7.54 13.10 9.70
N PHE A 553 6.74 12.82 8.67
CA PHE A 553 6.13 13.85 7.83
C PHE A 553 5.17 14.76 8.58
N ALA A 554 4.30 14.21 9.43
CA ALA A 554 3.38 15.01 10.24
C ALA A 554 4.16 15.97 11.15
N GLN A 555 5.24 15.51 11.79
CA GLN A 555 6.13 16.34 12.61
C GLN A 555 6.85 17.41 11.77
N ALA A 556 7.39 17.05 10.61
CA ALA A 556 8.07 18.00 9.72
C ALA A 556 7.11 19.05 9.14
N SER A 557 5.86 18.68 8.86
CA SER A 557 4.83 19.59 8.35
C SER A 557 4.49 20.70 9.34
N GLN A 558 4.67 20.49 10.65
CA GLN A 558 4.42 21.54 11.66
C GLN A 558 5.31 22.78 11.46
N GLN A 559 6.44 22.63 10.75
CA GLN A 559 7.42 23.70 10.51
C GLN A 559 7.15 24.51 9.22
N SER A 560 6.29 24.03 8.31
CA SER A 560 6.02 24.69 7.01
C SER A 560 4.51 24.81 6.73
N LEU A 561 4.01 26.04 6.57
CA LEU A 561 2.60 26.32 6.30
C LEU A 561 2.10 25.68 4.99
N TYR A 562 2.97 25.59 3.99
CA TYR A 562 2.68 24.99 2.68
C TYR A 562 2.40 23.49 2.82
N LEU A 563 3.23 22.79 3.58
CA LEU A 563 3.06 21.36 3.85
C LEU A 563 1.83 21.09 4.71
N GLN A 564 1.52 21.96 5.68
CA GLN A 564 0.28 21.82 6.44
C GLN A 564 -0.97 21.94 5.56
N ALA A 565 -0.96 22.83 4.57
CA ALA A 565 -2.09 22.98 3.65
C ALA A 565 -2.21 21.78 2.70
N ALA A 566 -1.10 21.32 2.12
CA ALA A 566 -1.06 20.14 1.26
C ALA A 566 -1.52 18.89 2.03
N PHE A 567 -0.95 18.66 3.21
CA PHE A 567 -1.31 17.53 4.08
C PHE A 567 -2.77 17.59 4.52
N ARG A 568 -3.29 18.76 4.95
CA ARG A 568 -4.68 18.92 5.41
C ARG A 568 -5.73 18.83 4.30
N SER A 569 -5.38 19.17 3.06
CA SER A 569 -6.32 19.11 1.93
C SER A 569 -6.62 17.69 1.47
N LYS A 570 -5.65 16.77 1.56
CA LYS A 570 -5.80 15.35 1.15
C LYS A 570 -6.02 14.36 2.30
N SER A 571 -5.72 14.73 3.55
CA SER A 571 -5.92 13.87 4.75
C SER A 571 -7.35 13.84 5.31
N ARG A 572 -8.28 14.65 4.79
CA ARG A 572 -9.66 14.68 5.32
C ARG A 572 -10.48 13.42 4.99
N HIS A 573 -10.00 12.56 4.09
CA HIS A 573 -10.77 11.42 3.56
C HIS A 573 -9.98 10.13 3.28
N SER A 574 -8.71 10.01 3.68
CA SER A 574 -7.84 8.89 3.30
C SER A 574 -7.60 7.89 4.44
N GLN A 575 -7.69 6.59 4.12
CA GLN A 575 -7.20 5.49 4.95
C GLN A 575 -5.66 5.52 4.99
N ILE A 576 -5.00 4.82 5.93
CA ILE A 576 -3.53 4.73 5.97
C ILE A 576 -2.98 3.79 4.88
N SER A 577 -3.78 2.85 4.37
CA SER A 577 -3.52 2.24 3.05
C SER A 577 -3.28 3.31 1.97
N ASP A 578 -4.05 4.40 2.00
CA ASP A 578 -3.95 5.55 1.10
C ASP A 578 -2.87 6.54 1.57
N ILE A 579 -2.27 6.38 2.75
CA ILE A 579 -1.17 7.26 3.19
C ILE A 579 0.05 7.08 2.30
N SER A 580 0.28 5.92 1.67
CA SER A 580 1.34 5.83 0.65
C SER A 580 1.00 6.66 -0.58
N GLU A 581 -0.26 6.69 -1.01
CA GLU A 581 -0.72 7.57 -2.09
C GLU A 581 -0.70 9.05 -1.68
N VAL A 582 -1.04 9.39 -0.42
CA VAL A 582 -0.97 10.76 0.10
C VAL A 582 0.47 11.21 0.26
N ILE A 583 1.37 10.37 0.78
CA ILE A 583 2.82 10.63 0.84
C ILE A 583 3.35 10.78 -0.57
N ALA A 584 3.02 9.86 -1.48
CA ALA A 584 3.41 9.95 -2.88
C ALA A 584 2.89 11.22 -3.50
N THR A 585 1.66 11.62 -3.22
CA THR A 585 1.05 12.83 -3.78
C THR A 585 1.57 14.11 -3.13
N ILE A 586 1.97 14.08 -1.87
CA ILE A 586 2.68 15.18 -1.22
C ILE A 586 4.06 15.32 -1.84
N ILE A 587 4.77 14.21 -2.02
CA ILE A 587 6.07 14.17 -2.69
C ILE A 587 5.93 14.66 -4.13
N VAL A 588 4.95 14.18 -4.89
CA VAL A 588 4.61 14.66 -6.24
C VAL A 588 4.29 16.14 -6.20
N GLY A 589 3.42 16.60 -5.31
CA GLY A 589 3.01 18.00 -5.22
C GLY A 589 4.14 18.93 -4.81
N VAL A 590 5.05 18.47 -3.95
CA VAL A 590 6.26 19.19 -3.53
C VAL A 590 7.29 19.21 -4.66
N ILE A 591 7.45 18.12 -5.41
CA ILE A 591 8.27 18.02 -6.61
C ILE A 591 7.68 18.89 -7.74
N GLU A 592 6.37 18.93 -7.91
CA GLU A 592 5.67 19.79 -8.87
C GLU A 592 5.75 21.26 -8.47
N ALA A 593 5.65 21.59 -7.17
CA ALA A 593 5.89 22.93 -6.67
C ALA A 593 7.37 23.34 -6.82
N SER A 594 8.31 22.41 -6.76
CA SER A 594 9.70 22.70 -7.09
C SER A 594 9.90 23.11 -8.57
N ARG A 595 8.93 22.81 -9.46
CA ARG A 595 8.92 23.35 -10.83
C ARG A 595 8.67 24.85 -10.90
N THR A 596 8.20 25.51 -9.83
CA THR A 596 8.02 26.97 -9.80
C THR A 596 9.34 27.73 -9.55
N LEU A 597 10.49 27.05 -9.61
CA LEU A 597 11.85 27.64 -9.71
C LEU A 597 12.35 28.42 -8.48
N GLU A 598 11.82 28.16 -7.29
CA GLU A 598 12.37 28.72 -6.04
C GLU A 598 13.28 27.69 -5.34
N ILE A 599 14.54 28.08 -5.08
CA ILE A 599 15.54 27.22 -4.42
C ILE A 599 15.06 26.70 -3.06
N GLN A 600 14.29 27.52 -2.32
CA GLN A 600 13.75 27.15 -1.00
C GLN A 600 12.78 25.96 -1.09
N SER A 601 11.95 25.91 -2.14
CA SER A 601 11.02 24.81 -2.37
C SER A 601 11.75 23.52 -2.72
N TYR A 602 12.86 23.61 -3.46
CA TYR A 602 13.70 22.46 -3.79
C TYR A 602 14.47 21.91 -2.57
N GLU A 603 15.02 22.79 -1.73
CA GLU A 603 15.70 22.41 -0.49
C GLU A 603 14.72 21.71 0.46
N GLU A 604 13.52 22.27 0.64
CA GLU A 604 12.48 21.70 1.50
C GLU A 604 12.00 20.33 0.96
N ALA A 605 11.81 20.19 -0.35
CA ALA A 605 11.49 18.92 -0.99
C ALA A 605 12.53 17.84 -0.68
N THR A 606 13.80 18.18 -0.88
CA THR A 606 14.91 17.24 -0.67
C THR A 606 15.05 16.88 0.81
N ARG A 607 14.83 17.85 1.72
CA ARG A 607 14.84 17.62 3.18
C ARG A 607 13.75 16.63 3.61
N LEU A 608 12.54 16.80 3.10
CA LEU A 608 11.41 15.91 3.38
C LEU A 608 11.68 14.47 2.93
N LEU A 609 12.26 14.30 1.74
CA LEU A 609 12.65 12.98 1.24
C LEU A 609 13.71 12.35 2.16
N LEU A 610 14.73 13.09 2.57
CA LEU A 610 15.75 12.58 3.50
C LEU A 610 15.15 12.16 4.85
N ILE A 611 14.19 12.92 5.39
CA ILE A 611 13.49 12.56 6.63
C ILE A 611 12.74 11.23 6.48
N ALA A 612 12.10 11.00 5.33
CA ALA A 612 11.44 9.72 5.04
C ALA A 612 12.45 8.56 5.09
N PHE A 613 13.55 8.67 4.36
CA PHE A 613 14.60 7.64 4.36
C PHE A 613 15.18 7.39 5.75
N ASP A 614 15.52 8.45 6.50
CA ASP A 614 16.07 8.33 7.86
C ASP A 614 15.09 7.63 8.81
N SER A 615 13.78 7.91 8.68
CA SER A 615 12.75 7.27 9.49
C SER A 615 12.61 5.78 9.20
N ILE A 616 12.74 5.39 7.92
CA ILE A 616 12.66 3.99 7.47
C ILE A 616 13.91 3.23 7.92
N GLN A 617 15.11 3.78 7.70
CA GLN A 617 16.36 3.17 8.14
C GLN A 617 16.39 2.97 9.66
N LYS A 618 15.95 3.97 10.43
CA LYS A 618 15.87 3.86 11.88
C LYS A 618 14.89 2.76 12.32
N TYR A 619 13.72 2.69 11.71
CA TYR A 619 12.76 1.63 12.01
C TYR A 619 13.33 0.24 11.74
N ARG A 620 14.04 0.05 10.63
CA ARG A 620 14.71 -1.21 10.29
C ARG A 620 15.81 -1.59 11.28
N GLN A 621 16.65 -0.63 11.69
CA GLN A 621 17.68 -0.85 12.72
C GLN A 621 17.05 -1.30 14.04
N ASP A 622 15.94 -0.68 14.45
CA ASP A 622 15.24 -1.03 15.68
C ASP A 622 14.60 -2.44 15.62
N HIS A 623 14.36 -2.98 14.42
CA HIS A 623 13.67 -4.27 14.18
C HIS A 623 14.53 -5.29 13.40
N GLU A 624 15.86 -5.14 13.38
CA GLU A 624 16.80 -5.94 12.58
C GLU A 624 16.79 -7.44 12.94
N GLN A 625 16.53 -7.77 14.21
CA GLN A 625 16.40 -9.17 14.65
C GLN A 625 15.10 -9.83 14.18
N GLU A 626 14.13 -9.04 13.71
CA GLU A 626 12.78 -9.46 13.37
C GLU A 626 12.63 -9.71 11.86
N SER A 627 13.55 -9.19 11.05
CA SER A 627 13.64 -9.39 9.60
C SER A 627 14.33 -10.69 9.19
N VAL A 628 15.00 -11.38 10.11
CA VAL A 628 15.66 -12.67 9.83
C VAL A 628 14.59 -13.71 9.49
N ILE A 629 14.44 -13.98 8.19
CA ILE A 629 13.61 -15.06 7.67
C ILE A 629 14.28 -16.36 8.11
N SER A 630 13.71 -17.03 9.10
CA SER A 630 14.17 -18.38 9.47
C SER A 630 13.98 -19.29 8.26
N SER A 631 15.09 -19.73 7.68
CA SER A 631 15.17 -20.69 6.59
C SER A 631 14.71 -22.08 7.06
N ASN A 632 13.41 -22.26 7.24
CA ASN A 632 12.84 -23.60 7.16
C ASN A 632 12.58 -23.86 5.67
N PRO A 633 13.28 -24.81 5.04
CA PRO A 633 13.07 -25.14 3.64
C PRO A 633 11.63 -25.62 3.47
N ILE A 634 10.89 -24.95 2.59
CA ILE A 634 9.59 -25.43 2.14
C ILE A 634 9.91 -26.55 1.15
N ASP A 635 9.69 -27.81 1.54
CA ASP A 635 9.88 -29.02 0.72
C ASP A 635 8.82 -29.16 -0.40
N ASP A 636 8.23 -28.07 -0.89
CA ASP A 636 7.23 -28.12 -1.96
C ASP A 636 7.84 -27.68 -3.30
N GLU A 637 8.16 -28.68 -4.14
CA GLU A 637 8.66 -28.56 -5.53
C GLU A 637 7.73 -27.78 -6.49
N ASN A 638 6.61 -27.20 -6.01
CA ASN A 638 5.59 -26.52 -6.82
C ASN A 638 5.51 -24.99 -6.63
N PHE A 639 6.27 -24.37 -5.72
CA PHE A 639 6.29 -22.91 -5.57
C PHE A 639 7.36 -22.25 -6.46
N THR A 640 7.24 -22.42 -7.77
CA THR A 640 8.04 -21.69 -8.78
C THR A 640 7.36 -20.39 -9.20
N GLN A 641 6.94 -19.57 -8.24
CA GLN A 641 6.69 -18.14 -8.46
C GLN A 641 7.60 -17.40 -7.50
N SER A 642 8.50 -16.59 -8.06
CA SER A 642 9.46 -15.79 -7.30
C SER A 642 8.72 -14.96 -6.26
N ILE A 643 8.98 -15.23 -4.99
CA ILE A 643 8.57 -14.35 -3.90
C ILE A 643 9.43 -13.09 -4.06
N ILE A 644 8.86 -12.06 -4.71
CA ILE A 644 9.59 -10.84 -5.06
C ILE A 644 9.59 -9.92 -3.83
N CYS A 645 10.67 -9.94 -3.06
CA CYS A 645 10.85 -9.08 -1.89
C CYS A 645 11.23 -7.65 -2.31
N GLN A 646 10.29 -6.80 -2.76
CA GLN A 646 10.58 -5.39 -3.08
C GLN A 646 10.44 -4.47 -1.85
N PRO A 647 11.45 -3.64 -1.53
CA PRO A 647 11.30 -2.52 -0.59
C PRO A 647 10.17 -1.57 -1.02
N TRP A 648 9.41 -1.05 -0.06
CA TRP A 648 8.25 -0.18 -0.32
C TRP A 648 8.59 1.03 -1.22
N ILE A 649 9.76 1.65 -1.04
CA ILE A 649 10.22 2.80 -1.84
C ILE A 649 10.40 2.45 -3.32
N LEU A 650 10.70 1.19 -3.64
CA LEU A 650 10.95 0.71 -5.01
C LEU A 650 9.70 0.17 -5.71
N TYR A 651 8.69 -0.21 -4.92
CA TYR A 651 7.48 -0.90 -5.37
C TYR A 651 6.51 0.01 -6.13
N GLU A 652 6.30 1.25 -5.68
CA GLU A 652 5.46 2.21 -6.41
C GLU A 652 6.26 2.82 -7.57
N GLN A 653 6.07 2.30 -8.79
CA GLN A 653 6.77 2.75 -10.01
C GLN A 653 6.74 4.28 -10.18
N ASN A 654 5.62 4.92 -9.84
CA ASN A 654 5.46 6.37 -9.92
C ASN A 654 6.39 7.13 -8.98
N LEU A 655 6.58 6.66 -7.74
CA LEU A 655 7.46 7.30 -6.76
C LEU A 655 8.92 7.23 -7.20
N ASN A 656 9.34 6.04 -7.60
CA ASN A 656 10.70 5.75 -8.00
C ASN A 656 11.16 6.61 -9.19
N ASP A 657 10.32 6.75 -10.21
CA ASP A 657 10.64 7.56 -11.37
C ASP A 657 10.62 9.06 -11.04
N LEU A 658 9.78 9.50 -10.08
CA LEU A 658 9.80 10.86 -9.56
C LEU A 658 11.06 11.18 -8.74
N TYR A 659 11.57 10.22 -7.95
CA TYR A 659 12.86 10.38 -7.26
C TYR A 659 14.00 10.59 -8.25
N VAL A 660 14.06 9.74 -9.29
CA VAL A 660 15.07 9.88 -10.34
C VAL A 660 14.92 11.20 -11.06
N LEU A 661 13.69 11.63 -11.36
CA LEU A 661 13.42 12.93 -11.98
C LEU A 661 13.87 14.11 -11.11
N HIS A 662 13.59 14.06 -9.80
CA HIS A 662 13.97 15.09 -8.83
C HIS A 662 15.48 15.21 -8.67
N CYS A 663 16.18 14.06 -8.64
CA CYS A 663 17.64 14.02 -8.58
C CYS A 663 18.28 14.49 -9.89
N THR A 664 17.77 14.07 -11.05
CA THR A 664 18.37 14.37 -12.36
C THR A 664 18.02 15.76 -12.87
N GLN A 665 16.77 15.99 -13.25
CA GLN A 665 16.35 17.17 -14.01
C GLN A 665 16.15 18.40 -13.11
N HIS A 666 15.44 18.23 -11.99
CA HIS A 666 15.15 19.37 -11.12
C HIS A 666 16.40 19.86 -10.40
N PHE A 667 17.36 18.98 -10.10
CA PHE A 667 18.61 19.41 -9.49
C PHE A 667 19.48 20.25 -10.41
N GLU A 668 19.65 19.83 -11.67
CA GLU A 668 20.40 20.59 -12.68
C GLU A 668 19.84 22.03 -12.76
N GLN A 669 18.52 22.17 -12.81
CA GLN A 669 17.83 23.46 -12.82
C GLN A 669 17.99 24.26 -11.52
N ALA A 670 17.89 23.61 -10.35
CA ALA A 670 18.05 24.27 -9.05
C ALA A 670 19.47 24.84 -8.86
N LEU A 671 20.49 24.15 -9.39
CA LEU A 671 21.88 24.61 -9.34
C LEU A 671 22.16 25.80 -10.25
N GLU A 672 21.49 25.90 -11.41
CA GLU A 672 21.60 27.07 -12.31
C GLU A 672 21.08 28.34 -11.64
N LEU A 673 20.08 28.22 -10.76
CA LEU A 673 19.48 29.32 -10.03
C LEU A 673 20.28 29.73 -8.78
N CYS A 674 21.16 28.86 -8.28
CA CYS A 674 21.92 29.11 -7.05
C CYS A 674 23.06 30.13 -7.24
N GLU A 675 22.88 31.34 -6.71
CA GLU A 675 23.92 32.37 -6.68
C GLU A 675 24.91 32.20 -5.51
N SER A 676 24.49 31.60 -4.39
CA SER A 676 25.30 31.44 -3.18
C SER A 676 26.05 30.11 -3.14
N ARG A 677 27.37 30.17 -2.92
CA ARG A 677 28.25 29.00 -2.75
C ARG A 677 27.85 28.11 -1.57
N GLU A 678 27.42 28.71 -0.45
CA GLU A 678 27.02 27.97 0.76
C GLU A 678 25.72 27.18 0.55
N VAL A 679 24.76 27.75 -0.18
CA VAL A 679 23.51 27.07 -0.55
C VAL A 679 23.80 25.94 -1.52
N ARG A 680 24.66 26.19 -2.51
CA ARG A 680 25.12 25.18 -3.47
C ARG A 680 25.78 23.97 -2.79
N GLU A 681 26.71 24.19 -1.86
CA GLU A 681 27.39 23.10 -1.14
C GLU A 681 26.42 22.29 -0.25
N ARG A 682 25.44 22.96 0.38
CA ARG A 682 24.37 22.29 1.15
C ARG A 682 23.48 21.41 0.26
N LEU A 683 22.97 21.94 -0.85
CA LEU A 683 22.15 21.18 -1.80
C LEU A 683 22.89 19.97 -2.37
N LEU A 684 24.16 20.14 -2.77
CA LEU A 684 25.00 19.04 -3.23
C LEU A 684 25.17 17.95 -2.18
N THR A 685 25.22 18.31 -0.89
CA THR A 685 25.36 17.35 0.21
C THR A 685 24.06 16.61 0.47
N MET A 686 22.93 17.33 0.45
CA MET A 686 21.60 16.75 0.59
C MET A 686 21.29 15.75 -0.52
N ILE A 687 21.59 16.09 -1.78
CA ILE A 687 21.33 15.18 -2.90
C ILE A 687 22.30 14.02 -2.93
N SER A 688 23.59 14.24 -2.63
CA SER A 688 24.54 13.12 -2.54
C SER A 688 24.06 12.09 -1.51
N ARG A 689 23.53 12.54 -0.37
CA ARG A 689 22.91 11.67 0.64
C ARG A 689 21.63 11.00 0.14
N LEU A 690 20.77 11.74 -0.58
CA LEU A 690 19.54 11.17 -1.15
C LEU A 690 19.84 10.08 -2.19
N VAL A 691 20.78 10.34 -3.10
CA VAL A 691 21.25 9.39 -4.11
C VAL A 691 21.86 8.15 -3.45
N TYR A 692 22.68 8.33 -2.41
CA TYR A 692 23.22 7.23 -1.61
C TYR A 692 22.09 6.35 -1.06
N ASN A 693 21.13 6.95 -0.35
CA ASN A 693 20.03 6.21 0.28
C ASN A 693 19.19 5.45 -0.77
N VAL A 694 18.88 6.08 -1.91
CA VAL A 694 18.13 5.41 -2.99
C VAL A 694 18.93 4.22 -3.55
N LEU A 695 20.21 4.41 -3.87
CA LEU A 695 21.04 3.34 -4.44
C LEU A 695 21.31 2.21 -3.45
N ASP A 696 21.39 2.51 -2.15
CA ASP A 696 21.53 1.51 -1.10
C ASP A 696 20.28 0.64 -0.97
N GLU A 697 19.08 1.22 -1.02
CA GLU A 697 17.82 0.46 -1.05
C GLU A 697 17.76 -0.50 -2.25
N TYR A 698 18.19 -0.02 -3.43
CA TYR A 698 18.29 -0.89 -4.61
C TYR A 698 19.34 -1.99 -4.45
N ARG A 699 20.49 -1.67 -3.85
CA ARG A 699 21.56 -2.63 -3.61
C ARG A 699 21.07 -3.76 -2.71
N VAL A 700 20.42 -3.44 -1.59
CA VAL A 700 19.81 -4.43 -0.69
C VAL A 700 18.79 -5.30 -1.44
N TYR A 701 17.86 -4.68 -2.17
CA TYR A 701 16.87 -5.40 -2.96
C TYR A 701 17.47 -6.39 -3.96
N VAL A 702 18.49 -5.95 -4.69
CA VAL A 702 19.17 -6.76 -5.69
C VAL A 702 19.98 -7.87 -5.01
N CYS A 703 20.74 -7.57 -3.95
CA CYS A 703 21.51 -8.56 -3.21
C CYS A 703 20.64 -9.68 -2.64
N ASP A 704 19.44 -9.36 -2.15
CA ASP A 704 18.49 -10.36 -1.64
C ASP A 704 17.97 -11.30 -2.74
N LEU A 705 17.80 -10.80 -3.96
CA LEU A 705 17.33 -11.60 -5.10
C LEU A 705 18.41 -12.49 -5.72
N TYR A 706 19.69 -12.10 -5.67
CA TYR A 706 20.80 -12.82 -6.33
C TYR A 706 21.82 -13.39 -5.33
N SER A 707 21.35 -13.96 -4.23
CA SER A 707 22.20 -14.58 -3.20
C SER A 707 23.11 -15.71 -3.74
N ASP A 708 22.75 -16.34 -4.87
CA ASP A 708 23.49 -17.46 -5.50
C ASP A 708 23.98 -17.20 -6.95
N GLY A 709 24.16 -15.94 -7.35
CA GLY A 709 24.78 -15.57 -8.65
C GLY A 709 23.80 -15.26 -9.78
N GLU A 710 24.35 -14.76 -10.90
CA GLU A 710 23.58 -14.35 -12.10
C GLU A 710 22.78 -15.54 -12.65
N SER A 711 21.47 -15.54 -12.44
CA SER A 711 20.57 -16.54 -12.99
C SER A 711 20.32 -16.29 -14.49
N ASN A 712 20.16 -17.38 -15.25
CA ASN A 712 19.96 -17.34 -16.71
C ASN A 712 18.54 -16.95 -17.15
N ASN A 713 17.65 -16.57 -16.23
CA ASN A 713 16.25 -16.27 -16.52
C ASN A 713 16.07 -14.78 -16.85
N ASP A 714 15.57 -14.46 -18.06
CA ASP A 714 15.32 -13.08 -18.53
C ASP A 714 14.38 -12.29 -17.61
N ALA A 715 13.44 -12.95 -16.92
CA ALA A 715 12.54 -12.31 -15.97
C ALA A 715 13.25 -11.91 -14.67
N GLU A 716 14.22 -12.72 -14.24
CA GLU A 716 15.02 -12.47 -13.04
C GLU A 716 16.10 -11.44 -13.31
N GLN A 717 16.64 -11.25 -14.52
CA GLN A 717 17.67 -10.24 -14.82
C GLN A 717 17.15 -8.78 -14.92
N LYS A 718 15.84 -8.58 -15.12
CA LYS A 718 15.23 -7.25 -15.28
C LYS A 718 15.51 -6.28 -14.11
N PRO A 719 15.35 -6.67 -12.83
CA PRO A 719 15.68 -5.82 -11.68
C PRO A 719 17.14 -5.33 -11.68
N TRP A 720 18.09 -6.21 -11.99
CA TRP A 720 19.52 -5.86 -11.99
C TRP A 720 19.90 -4.94 -13.14
N ILE A 721 19.33 -5.17 -14.33
CA ILE A 721 19.50 -4.27 -15.48
C ILE A 721 18.93 -2.88 -15.15
N ASN A 722 17.75 -2.81 -14.54
CA ASN A 722 17.14 -1.55 -14.11
C ASN A 722 18.01 -0.83 -13.07
N TYR A 723 18.52 -1.57 -12.07
CA TYR A 723 19.46 -1.02 -11.08
C TYR A 723 20.71 -0.43 -11.75
N LYS A 724 21.36 -1.16 -12.66
CA LYS A 724 22.54 -0.67 -13.38
C LYS A 724 22.27 0.62 -14.15
N GLN A 725 21.13 0.68 -14.85
CA GLN A 725 20.74 1.87 -15.60
C GLN A 725 20.49 3.07 -14.66
N LYS A 726 19.74 2.86 -13.57
CA LYS A 726 19.42 3.91 -12.60
C LYS A 726 20.66 4.40 -11.84
N ARG A 727 21.53 3.49 -11.41
CA ARG A 727 22.84 3.79 -10.78
C ARG A 727 23.68 4.71 -11.66
N SER A 728 23.88 4.32 -12.92
CA SER A 728 24.67 5.12 -13.85
C SER A 728 24.01 6.48 -14.11
N SER A 729 22.69 6.53 -14.25
CA SER A 729 21.96 7.79 -14.48
C SER A 729 22.07 8.79 -13.32
N LEU A 730 21.99 8.31 -12.06
CA LEU A 730 22.02 9.15 -10.87
C LEU A 730 23.44 9.65 -10.56
N ILE A 731 24.47 8.81 -10.76
CA ILE A 731 25.85 9.21 -10.51
C ILE A 731 26.35 10.18 -11.59
N LYS A 732 25.91 10.00 -12.85
CA LYS A 732 26.33 10.84 -13.99
C LYS A 732 25.97 12.33 -13.83
N ILE A 733 24.99 12.65 -12.99
CA ILE A 733 24.62 14.03 -12.69
C ILE A 733 25.82 14.79 -12.08
N PHE A 734 26.55 14.18 -11.15
CA PHE A 734 27.71 14.80 -10.51
C PHE A 734 28.85 15.06 -11.49
N ILE A 735 29.00 14.20 -12.50
CA ILE A 735 29.99 14.35 -13.57
C ILE A 735 29.63 15.57 -14.44
N LYS A 736 28.38 15.65 -14.92
CA LYS A 736 27.91 16.81 -15.72
C LYS A 736 28.08 18.14 -14.99
N LEU A 737 27.85 18.14 -13.67
CA LEU A 737 27.97 19.32 -12.82
C LEU A 737 29.41 19.66 -12.41
N LYS A 738 30.39 18.84 -12.84
CA LYS A 738 31.82 18.94 -12.50
C LYS A 738 32.13 18.80 -11.00
N GLU A 739 31.24 18.17 -10.25
CA GLU A 739 31.37 17.91 -8.81
C GLU A 739 31.97 16.51 -8.60
N TYR A 740 33.21 16.34 -9.06
CA TYR A 740 33.83 15.03 -9.18
C TYR A 740 34.11 14.32 -7.85
N SER A 741 34.34 15.06 -6.75
CA SER A 741 34.66 14.47 -5.45
C SER A 741 33.51 13.61 -4.91
N LYS A 742 32.29 14.15 -4.93
CA LYS A 742 31.07 13.43 -4.50
C LYS A 742 30.67 12.34 -5.48
N GLY A 743 30.80 12.60 -6.79
CA GLY A 743 30.57 11.60 -7.83
C GLY A 743 31.49 10.39 -7.67
N LYS A 744 32.79 10.62 -7.41
CA LYS A 744 33.79 9.58 -7.15
C LYS A 744 33.42 8.73 -5.93
N GLN A 745 33.08 9.37 -4.81
CA GLN A 745 32.69 8.65 -3.59
C GLN A 745 31.48 7.72 -3.81
N LEU A 746 30.45 8.20 -4.51
CA LEU A 746 29.27 7.39 -4.84
C LEU A 746 29.61 6.26 -5.83
N ALA A 747 30.45 6.55 -6.83
CA ALA A 747 30.85 5.56 -7.83
C ALA A 747 31.74 4.44 -7.26
N GLU A 748 32.60 4.76 -6.28
CA GLU A 748 33.39 3.77 -5.52
C GLU A 748 32.48 2.86 -4.69
N GLU A 749 31.57 3.44 -3.89
CA GLU A 749 30.68 2.70 -2.98
C GLU A 749 29.74 1.74 -3.72
N PHE A 750 29.19 2.17 -4.86
CA PHE A 750 28.23 1.38 -5.63
C PHE A 750 28.85 0.66 -6.83
N GLU A 751 30.18 0.64 -6.96
CA GLU A 751 30.92 0.01 -8.04
C GLU A 751 30.42 0.41 -9.45
N ASP A 752 30.22 1.71 -9.68
CA ASP A 752 29.92 2.24 -11.02
C ASP A 752 31.22 2.56 -11.78
N TYR A 753 31.77 1.53 -12.41
CA TYR A 753 33.05 1.62 -13.11
C TYR A 753 33.04 2.64 -14.25
N LEU A 754 31.91 2.79 -14.97
CA LEU A 754 31.81 3.74 -16.08
C LEU A 754 31.96 5.18 -15.57
N ALA A 755 31.28 5.51 -14.46
CA ALA A 755 31.40 6.82 -13.84
C ALA A 755 32.84 7.10 -13.33
N LEU A 756 33.50 6.11 -12.72
CA LEU A 756 34.90 6.24 -12.28
C LEU A 756 35.85 6.53 -13.45
N ILE A 757 35.66 5.83 -14.58
CA ILE A 757 36.47 6.04 -15.80
C ILE A 757 36.21 7.43 -16.38
N GLU A 758 34.94 7.84 -16.52
CA GLU A 758 34.56 9.17 -17.02
C GLU A 758 35.18 10.29 -16.16
N ILE A 759 35.10 10.17 -14.83
CA ILE A 759 35.68 11.14 -13.89
C ILE A 759 37.21 11.21 -14.02
N CYS A 760 37.89 10.07 -14.07
CA CYS A 760 39.36 10.04 -14.19
C CYS A 760 39.83 10.62 -15.53
N ASP A 761 39.09 10.39 -16.61
CA ASP A 761 39.39 10.94 -17.94
C ASP A 761 39.17 12.47 -17.99
N GLU A 762 38.09 12.97 -17.37
CA GLU A 762 37.83 14.42 -17.31
C GLU A 762 38.84 15.18 -16.42
N ILE A 763 39.26 14.59 -15.29
CA ILE A 763 40.31 15.14 -14.42
C ILE A 763 41.71 14.93 -15.02
N LYS A 764 41.86 13.95 -15.92
CA LYS A 764 43.13 13.42 -16.43
C LYS A 764 44.00 12.79 -15.34
N ASP A 765 43.38 12.08 -14.40
CA ASP A 765 44.04 11.38 -13.29
C ASP A 765 44.37 9.92 -13.68
N THR A 766 45.56 9.73 -14.25
CA THR A 766 46.02 8.43 -14.74
C THR A 766 46.48 7.49 -13.60
N GLU A 767 46.92 8.03 -12.46
CA GLU A 767 47.35 7.25 -11.30
C GLU A 767 46.17 6.59 -10.58
N GLN A 768 45.08 7.34 -10.39
CA GLN A 768 43.88 6.79 -9.78
C GLN A 768 43.24 5.72 -10.69
N LEU A 769 43.21 5.97 -12.00
CA LEU A 769 42.68 5.01 -12.98
C LEU A 769 43.46 3.68 -12.94
N ARG A 770 44.79 3.75 -12.84
CA ARG A 770 45.65 2.57 -12.64
C ARG A 770 45.27 1.80 -11.37
N THR A 771 45.07 2.52 -10.27
CA THR A 771 44.71 1.93 -8.97
C THR A 771 43.38 1.16 -9.08
N TYR A 772 42.39 1.71 -9.77
CA TYR A 772 41.10 1.01 -9.97
C TYR A 772 41.21 -0.22 -10.87
N ILE A 773 42.03 -0.17 -11.92
CA ILE A 773 42.28 -1.33 -12.79
C ILE A 773 42.90 -2.49 -11.98
N GLU A 774 43.81 -2.18 -11.04
CA GLU A 774 44.41 -3.18 -10.16
C GLU A 774 43.43 -3.68 -9.09
N GLN A 775 42.64 -2.79 -8.49
CA GLN A 775 41.69 -3.11 -7.43
C GLN A 775 40.51 -3.98 -7.91
N TYR A 776 39.88 -3.59 -9.03
CA TYR A 776 38.64 -4.22 -9.51
C TYR A 776 38.86 -5.26 -10.62
N GLY A 777 40.07 -5.30 -11.22
CA GLY A 777 40.50 -6.36 -12.14
C GLY A 777 39.60 -6.51 -13.38
N ASP A 778 39.23 -7.76 -13.68
CA ASP A 778 38.57 -8.11 -14.95
C ASP A 778 37.20 -7.43 -15.14
N LYS A 779 36.44 -7.22 -14.06
CA LYS A 779 35.13 -6.54 -14.09
C LYS A 779 35.25 -5.09 -14.60
N PHE A 780 36.29 -4.38 -14.15
CA PHE A 780 36.56 -3.02 -14.57
C PHE A 780 37.10 -2.97 -16.00
N MET A 781 37.93 -3.94 -16.39
CA MET A 781 38.52 -4.00 -17.72
C MET A 781 37.50 -4.17 -18.85
N VAL A 782 36.43 -4.93 -18.62
CA VAL A 782 35.32 -5.05 -19.59
C VAL A 782 34.73 -3.67 -19.90
N VAL A 783 34.38 -2.91 -18.86
CA VAL A 783 33.78 -1.57 -19.01
C VAL A 783 34.78 -0.58 -19.60
N PHE A 784 36.05 -0.67 -19.22
CA PHE A 784 37.10 0.21 -19.75
C PHE A 784 37.38 -0.04 -21.23
N ASP A 785 37.41 -1.29 -21.69
CA ASP A 785 37.53 -1.64 -23.11
C ASP A 785 36.36 -1.08 -23.94
N ASP A 786 35.12 -1.27 -23.46
CA ASP A 786 33.92 -0.74 -24.11
C ASP A 786 33.95 0.80 -24.20
N TYR A 787 34.37 1.47 -23.12
CA TYR A 787 34.54 2.92 -23.08
C TYR A 787 35.56 3.41 -24.11
N LEU A 788 36.74 2.79 -24.15
CA LEU A 788 37.79 3.18 -25.10
C LEU A 788 37.40 2.91 -26.56
N ARG A 789 36.64 1.84 -26.83
CA ARG A 789 36.07 1.58 -28.16
C ARG A 789 35.09 2.67 -28.58
N SER A 790 34.22 3.10 -27.66
CA SER A 790 33.25 4.17 -27.93
C SER A 790 33.93 5.50 -28.30
N LYS A 791 35.10 5.79 -27.70
CA LYS A 791 35.92 6.97 -27.98
C LYS A 791 36.96 6.77 -29.09
N SER A 792 37.00 5.61 -29.76
CA SER A 792 38.06 5.25 -30.73
C SER A 792 39.49 5.40 -30.17
N ALA A 793 39.66 5.19 -28.85
CA ALA A 793 40.88 5.45 -28.10
C ALA A 793 41.53 4.17 -27.53
N LEU A 794 41.29 3.01 -28.16
CA LEU A 794 41.85 1.71 -27.74
C LEU A 794 43.39 1.71 -27.59
N SER A 795 44.09 2.61 -28.28
CA SER A 795 45.54 2.74 -28.21
C SER A 795 46.05 3.05 -26.78
N VAL A 796 45.21 3.61 -25.92
CA VAL A 796 45.55 3.92 -24.52
C VAL A 796 45.93 2.66 -23.74
N LEU A 797 45.28 1.51 -23.99
CA LEU A 797 45.61 0.24 -23.32
C LEU A 797 47.02 -0.25 -23.60
N PHE A 798 47.64 0.22 -24.69
CA PHE A 798 48.97 -0.19 -25.13
C PHE A 798 50.06 0.80 -24.73
N GLN A 799 49.71 1.89 -24.05
CA GLN A 799 50.71 2.75 -23.41
C GLN A 799 51.38 1.97 -22.27
N GLU A 800 52.69 2.17 -22.08
CA GLU A 800 53.49 1.44 -21.07
C GLU A 800 52.83 1.49 -19.69
N GLU A 801 52.28 2.65 -19.34
CA GLU A 801 51.56 2.91 -18.10
C GLU A 801 50.49 1.85 -17.78
N TYR A 802 49.64 1.50 -18.75
CA TYR A 802 48.54 0.54 -18.53
C TYR A 802 48.92 -0.88 -18.93
N PHE A 803 49.72 -1.04 -19.99
CA PHE A 803 50.07 -2.35 -20.52
C PHE A 803 50.92 -3.17 -19.55
N ASP A 804 51.66 -2.53 -18.62
CA ASP A 804 52.42 -3.21 -17.57
C ASP A 804 51.55 -3.85 -16.47
N LEU A 805 50.29 -3.44 -16.36
CA LEU A 805 49.39 -3.96 -15.33
C LEU A 805 49.01 -5.41 -15.61
N LYS A 806 49.14 -6.27 -14.59
CA LYS A 806 48.82 -7.71 -14.71
C LYS A 806 47.36 -7.95 -15.09
N SER A 807 46.43 -7.16 -14.55
CA SER A 807 45.00 -7.23 -14.87
C SER A 807 44.74 -6.94 -16.35
N VAL A 808 45.37 -5.89 -16.90
CA VAL A 808 45.26 -5.54 -18.33
C VAL A 808 45.82 -6.65 -19.21
N GLN A 809 47.01 -7.17 -18.89
CA GLN A 809 47.61 -8.26 -19.65
C GLN A 809 46.76 -9.53 -19.63
N ARG A 810 46.18 -9.88 -18.48
CA ARG A 810 45.27 -11.03 -18.36
C ARG A 810 44.03 -10.84 -19.23
N TYR A 811 43.39 -9.67 -19.14
CA TYR A 811 42.22 -9.33 -19.94
C TYR A 811 42.53 -9.36 -21.44
N LEU A 812 43.60 -8.70 -21.88
CA LEU A 812 44.03 -8.71 -23.28
C LEU A 812 44.40 -10.11 -23.78
N LYS A 813 44.99 -10.96 -22.93
CA LYS A 813 45.30 -12.35 -23.28
C LYS A 813 44.04 -13.21 -23.45
N SER A 814 42.95 -12.89 -22.74
CA SER A 814 41.65 -13.55 -22.93
C SER A 814 41.01 -13.22 -24.28
N LYS A 815 41.38 -12.09 -24.89
CA LYS A 815 40.88 -11.64 -26.19
C LYS A 815 41.82 -12.10 -27.31
N PRO A 816 41.33 -12.88 -28.30
CA PRO A 816 42.19 -13.44 -29.35
C PRO A 816 42.87 -12.36 -30.21
N GLU A 817 42.26 -11.18 -30.33
CA GLU A 817 42.78 -10.03 -31.07
C GLU A 817 44.03 -9.37 -30.46
N PHE A 818 44.27 -9.54 -29.15
CA PHE A 818 45.38 -8.88 -28.45
C PHE A 818 46.38 -9.84 -27.78
N ALA A 819 46.04 -11.14 -27.72
CA ALA A 819 46.86 -12.14 -27.04
C ALA A 819 48.34 -12.13 -27.49
N TRP A 820 48.60 -12.02 -28.79
CA TRP A 820 49.97 -11.98 -29.33
C TRP A 820 50.81 -10.82 -28.79
N MET A 821 50.20 -9.66 -28.52
CA MET A 821 50.93 -8.49 -28.01
C MET A 821 51.44 -8.75 -26.59
N VAL A 822 50.59 -9.39 -25.76
CA VAL A 822 50.94 -9.78 -24.39
C VAL A 822 52.03 -10.85 -24.40
N ASP A 823 51.92 -11.83 -25.31
CA ASP A 823 52.91 -12.90 -25.47
C ASP A 823 54.28 -12.35 -25.90
N VAL A 824 54.31 -11.39 -26.85
CA VAL A 824 55.54 -10.70 -27.27
C VAL A 824 56.20 -9.98 -26.09
N LYS A 825 55.42 -9.26 -25.27
CA LYS A 825 55.92 -8.58 -24.08
C LYS A 825 56.52 -9.54 -23.05
N ASN A 826 55.85 -10.66 -22.83
CA ASN A 826 56.31 -11.71 -21.91
C ASN A 826 57.45 -12.56 -22.50
N ARG A 827 57.96 -12.22 -23.70
CA ARG A 827 59.00 -12.94 -24.44
C ARG A 827 58.62 -14.38 -24.81
N ASP A 828 57.32 -14.69 -24.84
CA ASP A 828 56.79 -15.96 -25.32
C ASP A 828 56.48 -15.84 -26.83
N TYR A 829 57.55 -15.80 -27.62
CA TYR A 829 57.42 -15.57 -29.06
C TYR A 829 56.80 -16.74 -29.83
N GLU A 830 56.87 -17.96 -29.29
CA GLU A 830 56.26 -19.14 -29.89
C GLU A 830 54.73 -19.07 -29.77
N HIS A 831 54.22 -18.75 -28.57
CA HIS A 831 52.80 -18.54 -28.36
C HIS A 831 52.29 -17.28 -29.09
N ALA A 832 53.11 -16.23 -29.19
CA ALA A 832 52.77 -15.03 -29.97
C ALA A 832 52.56 -15.33 -31.47
N SER A 833 53.42 -16.17 -32.07
CA SER A 833 53.24 -16.59 -33.47
C SER A 833 51.93 -17.38 -33.65
N LEU A 834 51.63 -18.27 -32.71
CA LEU A 834 50.41 -19.05 -32.66
C LEU A 834 49.14 -18.18 -32.61
N SER A 835 49.09 -17.26 -31.65
CA SER A 835 47.93 -16.40 -31.42
C SER A 835 47.73 -15.42 -32.57
N THR A 836 48.80 -14.87 -33.15
CA THR A 836 48.73 -14.00 -34.34
C THR A 836 48.12 -14.73 -35.54
N LEU A 837 48.44 -16.02 -35.74
CA LEU A 837 47.90 -16.81 -36.86
C LEU A 837 46.42 -17.14 -36.72
N GLN A 838 45.93 -17.25 -35.48
CA GLN A 838 44.52 -17.52 -35.18
C GLN A 838 43.62 -16.30 -35.40
N GLN A 839 44.20 -15.12 -35.64
CA GLN A 839 43.42 -13.89 -35.85
C GLN A 839 42.70 -13.88 -37.20
N VAL A 840 41.46 -13.39 -37.15
CA VAL A 840 40.63 -13.20 -38.33
C VAL A 840 41.03 -11.89 -39.01
N ALA A 841 41.52 -11.98 -40.25
CA ALA A 841 41.83 -10.83 -41.07
C ALA A 841 40.71 -10.58 -42.08
N GLU A 842 40.08 -9.41 -42.00
CA GLU A 842 39.02 -9.01 -42.95
C GLU A 842 39.59 -8.57 -44.30
N THR A 843 40.78 -7.96 -44.28
CA THR A 843 41.42 -7.39 -45.48
C THR A 843 42.75 -8.07 -45.78
N ILE A 844 43.17 -8.00 -47.05
CA ILE A 844 44.45 -8.55 -47.50
C ILE A 844 45.62 -7.88 -46.77
N GLY A 845 45.59 -6.55 -46.60
CA GLY A 845 46.64 -5.81 -45.90
C GLY A 845 46.78 -6.24 -44.44
N LYS A 846 45.66 -6.37 -43.71
CA LYS A 846 45.67 -6.88 -42.32
C LYS A 846 46.27 -8.30 -42.27
N ARG A 847 45.90 -9.18 -43.21
CA ARG A 847 46.43 -10.55 -43.26
C ARG A 847 47.94 -10.57 -43.48
N GLN A 848 48.47 -9.76 -44.40
CA GLN A 848 49.91 -9.67 -44.63
C GLN A 848 50.66 -9.18 -43.39
N THR A 849 50.16 -8.16 -42.70
CA THR A 849 50.78 -7.67 -41.47
C THR A 849 50.81 -8.75 -40.39
N LEU A 850 49.71 -9.48 -40.20
CA LEU A 850 49.63 -10.56 -39.22
C LEU A 850 50.57 -11.73 -39.55
N LEU A 851 50.67 -12.11 -40.83
CA LEU A 851 51.62 -13.14 -41.27
C LEU A 851 53.06 -12.71 -41.02
N ALA A 852 53.42 -11.47 -41.35
CA ALA A 852 54.74 -10.91 -41.10
C ALA A 852 55.07 -10.88 -39.60
N VAL A 853 54.15 -10.40 -38.76
CA VAL A 853 54.31 -10.38 -37.29
C VAL A 853 54.48 -11.80 -36.74
N SER A 854 53.66 -12.75 -37.19
CA SER A 854 53.81 -14.16 -36.81
C SER A 854 55.17 -14.72 -37.22
N LYS A 855 55.65 -14.41 -38.42
CA LYS A 855 56.95 -14.83 -38.92
C LYS A 855 58.09 -14.27 -38.06
N PHE A 856 58.05 -12.98 -37.75
CA PHE A 856 59.05 -12.34 -36.89
C PHE A 856 59.03 -12.91 -35.47
N ALA A 857 57.86 -13.14 -34.88
CA ALA A 857 57.75 -13.79 -33.58
C ALA A 857 58.34 -15.21 -33.61
N LEU A 858 57.99 -16.01 -34.63
CA LEU A 858 58.52 -17.36 -34.78
C LEU A 858 60.04 -17.39 -34.96
N LEU A 859 60.59 -16.44 -35.73
CA LEU A 859 62.04 -16.28 -35.88
C LEU A 859 62.71 -15.84 -34.56
N ALA A 860 62.09 -14.94 -33.80
CA ALA A 860 62.61 -14.53 -32.49
C ALA A 860 62.56 -15.66 -31.44
N SER A 861 61.66 -16.63 -31.61
CA SER A 861 61.55 -17.81 -30.72
C SER A 861 62.72 -18.80 -30.85
N SER A 862 63.50 -18.73 -31.94
CA SER A 862 64.53 -19.72 -32.29
C SER A 862 65.74 -19.74 -31.35
N HIS A 863 65.75 -18.94 -30.29
CA HIS A 863 66.81 -18.95 -29.27
C HIS A 863 66.74 -20.17 -28.32
N ASN A 864 65.64 -20.94 -28.30
CA ASN A 864 65.51 -22.18 -27.50
C ASN A 864 65.67 -23.44 -28.40
N GLU A 865 66.91 -23.72 -28.79
CA GLU A 865 67.26 -24.38 -30.06
C GLU A 865 66.94 -25.88 -30.28
N VAL A 866 66.44 -26.70 -29.34
CA VAL A 866 66.55 -28.17 -29.54
C VAL A 866 65.24 -28.97 -29.61
N ARG A 867 64.12 -28.55 -29.01
CA ARG A 867 62.92 -29.42 -28.92
C ARG A 867 61.87 -29.23 -30.01
N ASN A 868 61.80 -28.06 -30.67
CA ASN A 868 60.68 -27.73 -31.58
C ASN A 868 61.10 -27.36 -33.02
N ALA A 869 62.34 -27.61 -33.43
CA ALA A 869 62.87 -27.15 -34.73
C ALA A 869 62.07 -27.63 -35.95
N GLU A 870 61.53 -28.86 -35.92
CA GLU A 870 60.69 -29.40 -37.00
C GLU A 870 59.30 -28.75 -37.04
N ALA A 871 58.69 -28.54 -35.87
CA ALA A 871 57.40 -27.84 -35.76
C ALA A 871 57.51 -26.38 -36.24
N ILE A 872 58.60 -25.70 -35.87
CA ILE A 872 58.91 -24.33 -36.32
C ILE A 872 59.08 -24.29 -37.85
N LYS A 873 59.82 -25.23 -38.44
CA LYS A 873 60.02 -25.32 -39.90
C LYS A 873 58.70 -25.54 -40.64
N LEU A 874 57.86 -26.45 -40.17
CA LEU A 874 56.54 -26.69 -40.77
C LEU A 874 55.66 -25.45 -40.70
N ARG A 875 55.71 -24.71 -39.59
CA ARG A 875 54.95 -23.49 -39.40
C ARG A 875 55.45 -22.33 -40.26
N LEU A 876 56.76 -22.18 -40.43
CA LEU A 876 57.34 -21.21 -41.36
C LEU A 876 56.89 -21.48 -42.80
N ARG A 877 56.91 -22.75 -43.24
CA ARG A 877 56.40 -23.13 -44.56
C ARG A 877 54.92 -22.77 -44.74
N PHE A 878 54.11 -23.00 -43.71
CA PHE A 878 52.70 -22.60 -43.74
C PHE A 878 52.53 -21.08 -43.90
N ILE A 879 53.29 -20.27 -43.14
CA ILE A 879 53.27 -18.81 -43.25
C ILE A 879 53.71 -18.36 -44.64
N GLU A 880 54.78 -18.93 -45.18
CA GLU A 880 55.31 -18.61 -46.51
C GLU A 880 54.28 -18.92 -47.61
N ASN A 881 53.58 -20.06 -47.52
CA ASN A 881 52.52 -20.41 -48.47
C ASN A 881 51.37 -19.40 -48.42
N GLU A 882 50.95 -18.98 -47.23
CA GLU A 882 49.89 -17.97 -47.03
C GLU A 882 50.33 -16.56 -47.48
N GLU A 883 51.60 -16.19 -47.28
CA GLU A 883 52.19 -14.94 -47.78
C GLU A 883 52.19 -14.93 -49.31
N ASN A 884 52.63 -16.02 -49.94
CA ASN A 884 52.60 -16.19 -51.39
C ASN A 884 51.17 -16.09 -51.94
N LEU A 885 50.20 -16.70 -51.26
CA LEU A 885 48.79 -16.60 -51.63
C LEU A 885 48.27 -15.16 -51.54
N CYS A 886 48.65 -14.41 -50.50
CA CYS A 886 48.30 -13.00 -50.37
C CYS A 886 48.93 -12.15 -51.48
N GLN A 887 50.20 -12.42 -51.83
CA GLN A 887 50.87 -11.74 -52.93
C GLN A 887 50.17 -12.02 -54.27
N GLN A 888 49.83 -13.28 -54.55
CA GLN A 888 49.08 -13.64 -55.75
C GLN A 888 47.71 -12.94 -55.81
N ARG A 889 47.04 -12.71 -54.66
CA ARG A 889 45.80 -11.92 -54.62
C ARG A 889 46.03 -10.47 -55.02
N LEU A 890 47.10 -9.85 -54.53
CA LEU A 890 47.45 -8.47 -54.88
C LEU A 890 47.82 -8.32 -56.35
N ASP A 891 48.57 -9.29 -56.90
CA ASP A 891 48.98 -9.29 -58.31
C ASP A 891 47.77 -9.36 -59.25
N LEU A 892 46.70 -10.08 -58.87
CA LEU A 892 45.45 -10.10 -59.64
C LEU A 892 44.64 -8.81 -59.54
N LEU A 893 44.87 -8.02 -58.51
CA LEU A 893 44.25 -6.72 -58.29
C LEU A 893 45.12 -5.58 -58.85
N SER A 894 46.07 -5.89 -59.75
CA SER A 894 47.02 -4.96 -60.38
C SER A 894 46.39 -3.72 -61.04
N ASN A 895 45.08 -3.76 -61.30
CA ASN A 895 44.35 -2.67 -61.94
C ASN A 895 43.85 -1.61 -60.94
N LEU A 896 43.91 -1.87 -59.65
CA LEU A 896 43.55 -0.94 -58.57
C LEU A 896 44.79 -0.25 -58.01
N ASP A 897 44.61 0.88 -57.33
CA ASP A 897 45.70 1.54 -56.61
C ASP A 897 46.15 0.70 -55.39
N GLU A 898 47.42 0.77 -55.01
CA GLU A 898 47.98 -0.03 -53.90
C GLU A 898 47.16 0.10 -52.60
N SER A 899 46.71 1.30 -52.27
CA SER A 899 45.90 1.55 -51.07
C SER A 899 44.52 0.89 -51.12
N GLU A 900 43.95 0.72 -52.31
CA GLU A 900 42.66 0.06 -52.52
C GLU A 900 42.81 -1.46 -52.56
N ARG A 901 43.94 -1.98 -53.08
CA ARG A 901 44.25 -3.42 -53.08
C ARG A 901 44.33 -3.97 -51.66
N LEU A 902 45.01 -3.25 -50.76
CA LEU A 902 45.19 -3.65 -49.37
C LEU A 902 43.88 -3.66 -48.57
N LYS A 903 42.88 -2.86 -49.00
CA LYS A 903 41.55 -2.78 -48.39
C LYS A 903 40.56 -3.82 -48.93
N GLN A 904 40.92 -4.55 -50.00
CA GLN A 904 40.03 -5.58 -50.53
C GLN A 904 39.76 -6.68 -49.51
N PRO A 905 38.53 -7.23 -49.48
CA PRO A 905 38.17 -8.31 -48.57
C PRO A 905 38.95 -9.59 -48.88
N LEU A 906 39.22 -10.38 -47.84
CA LEU A 906 39.90 -11.66 -47.99
C LEU A 906 38.96 -12.68 -48.66
N ILE A 907 39.31 -13.15 -49.86
CA ILE A 907 38.57 -14.17 -50.60
C ILE A 907 39.26 -15.52 -50.42
N SER A 908 38.51 -16.60 -50.17
CA SER A 908 39.07 -17.95 -50.05
C SER A 908 39.84 -18.35 -51.32
N ALA A 909 40.89 -19.17 -51.18
CA ALA A 909 41.66 -19.64 -52.33
C ALA A 909 40.78 -20.44 -53.33
N LYS A 910 39.78 -21.17 -52.81
CA LYS A 910 38.75 -21.88 -53.59
C LYS A 910 37.93 -20.93 -54.46
N ASP A 911 37.40 -19.86 -53.85
CA ASP A 911 36.56 -18.89 -54.56
C ASP A 911 37.38 -18.04 -55.52
N MET A 912 38.65 -17.79 -55.21
CA MET A 912 39.60 -17.14 -56.08
C MET A 912 39.85 -17.96 -57.35
N ILE A 913 40.12 -19.27 -57.22
CA ILE A 913 40.24 -20.21 -58.34
C ILE A 913 38.95 -20.22 -59.17
N LYS A 914 37.78 -20.38 -58.54
CA LYS A 914 36.50 -20.39 -59.24
C LYS A 914 36.23 -19.09 -59.99
N ASN A 915 36.52 -17.94 -59.37
CA ASN A 915 36.38 -16.63 -60.00
C ASN A 915 37.33 -16.47 -61.20
N LEU A 916 38.59 -16.92 -61.07
CA LEU A 916 39.57 -16.88 -62.15
C LEU A 916 39.21 -17.77 -63.32
N VAL A 917 38.55 -18.90 -63.08
CA VAL A 917 38.15 -19.84 -64.13
C VAL A 917 36.83 -19.43 -64.79
N LEU A 918 35.82 -18.98 -64.02
CA LEU A 918 34.46 -18.77 -64.50
C LEU A 918 34.13 -17.36 -65.03
N LYS A 919 34.83 -16.29 -64.60
CA LYS A 919 34.47 -14.92 -64.99
C LYS A 919 34.63 -14.70 -66.50
N LYS A 920 33.65 -14.15 -67.20
CA LYS A 920 33.78 -13.92 -68.67
C LYS A 920 34.34 -12.54 -69.03
N ASN A 921 34.21 -11.56 -68.14
CA ASN A 921 34.61 -10.17 -68.38
C ASN A 921 35.83 -9.82 -67.52
N THR A 922 37.04 -9.98 -68.07
CA THR A 922 38.30 -9.63 -67.39
C THR A 922 39.33 -9.20 -68.42
N SER A 923 40.22 -8.26 -68.09
CA SER A 923 41.27 -7.76 -69.00
C SER A 923 42.43 -8.73 -69.23
N GLN A 924 42.55 -9.78 -68.39
CA GLN A 924 43.61 -10.79 -68.48
C GLN A 924 43.29 -11.85 -69.54
N SER A 925 44.34 -12.36 -70.21
CA SER A 925 44.19 -13.45 -71.17
C SER A 925 43.71 -14.74 -70.50
N LEU A 926 42.99 -15.57 -71.25
CA LEU A 926 42.37 -16.81 -70.72
C LEU A 926 43.44 -17.77 -70.19
N LEU A 927 44.58 -17.91 -70.89
CA LEU A 927 45.72 -18.72 -70.44
C LEU A 927 46.30 -18.19 -69.12
N GLN A 928 46.55 -16.88 -68.99
CA GLN A 928 47.10 -16.30 -67.76
C GLN A 928 46.20 -16.56 -66.55
N ARG A 929 44.88 -16.54 -66.70
CA ARG A 929 43.94 -16.79 -65.61
C ARG A 929 44.01 -18.23 -65.09
N TYR A 930 44.12 -19.20 -65.99
CA TYR A 930 44.28 -20.61 -65.62
C TYR A 930 45.68 -20.88 -65.07
N CYS A 931 46.74 -20.28 -65.62
CA CYS A 931 48.10 -20.34 -65.06
C CYS A 931 48.14 -19.80 -63.63
N SER A 932 47.50 -18.64 -63.36
CA SER A 932 47.35 -18.10 -62.01
C SER A 932 46.54 -19.00 -61.10
N ALA A 933 45.46 -19.63 -61.59
CA ALA A 933 44.69 -20.61 -60.82
C ALA A 933 45.53 -21.85 -60.45
N LEU A 934 46.38 -22.35 -61.35
CA LEU A 934 47.31 -23.44 -61.07
C LEU A 934 48.41 -23.05 -60.07
N LYS A 935 48.90 -21.81 -60.16
CA LYS A 935 49.84 -21.23 -59.19
C LYS A 935 49.25 -21.08 -57.78
N ILE A 936 47.95 -20.81 -57.68
CA ILE A 936 47.23 -20.79 -56.39
C ILE A 936 47.03 -22.21 -55.89
N LEU A 937 46.62 -23.13 -56.78
CA LEU A 937 46.40 -24.54 -56.45
C LEU A 937 47.68 -25.22 -55.94
N SER A 938 48.86 -24.89 -56.48
CA SER A 938 50.14 -25.44 -56.00
C SER A 938 50.47 -25.07 -54.55
N GLN A 939 49.96 -23.94 -54.06
CA GLN A 939 50.10 -23.53 -52.66
C GLN A 939 49.08 -24.22 -51.73
N MET A 940 48.12 -24.97 -52.28
CA MET A 940 47.01 -25.61 -51.55
C MET A 940 47.15 -27.13 -51.39
N GLU A 941 48.34 -27.72 -51.56
CA GLU A 941 48.54 -29.18 -51.56
C GLU A 941 47.91 -29.90 -50.35
N SER A 942 47.94 -29.28 -49.17
CA SER A 942 47.38 -29.85 -47.92
C SER A 942 45.87 -29.59 -47.72
N ASN A 943 45.17 -28.94 -48.66
CA ASN A 943 43.76 -28.58 -48.51
C ASN A 943 42.84 -29.74 -48.97
N PRO A 944 41.76 -30.08 -48.23
CA PRO A 944 40.82 -31.12 -48.65
C PRO A 944 40.14 -30.85 -49.99
N ASP A 945 40.00 -29.58 -50.38
CA ASP A 945 39.41 -29.18 -51.66
C ASP A 945 40.40 -29.30 -52.83
N PHE A 946 41.68 -29.61 -52.60
CA PHE A 946 42.71 -29.67 -53.65
C PHE A 946 42.31 -30.60 -54.80
N ASP A 947 41.83 -31.81 -54.46
CA ASP A 947 41.40 -32.82 -55.43
C ASP A 947 40.19 -32.36 -56.25
N GLN A 948 39.23 -31.67 -55.62
CA GLN A 948 38.05 -31.14 -56.31
C GLN A 948 38.41 -29.95 -57.20
N LEU A 949 39.28 -29.06 -56.73
CA LEU A 949 39.68 -27.86 -57.45
C LEU A 949 40.59 -28.17 -58.64
N ARG A 950 41.51 -29.14 -58.53
CA ARG A 950 42.29 -29.59 -59.69
C ARG A 950 41.38 -30.16 -60.78
N LEU A 951 40.43 -31.02 -60.42
CA LEU A 951 39.46 -31.56 -61.37
C LEU A 951 38.63 -30.45 -62.02
N PHE A 952 38.17 -29.49 -61.22
CA PHE A 952 37.40 -28.34 -61.69
C PHE A 952 38.19 -27.47 -62.69
N ILE A 953 39.43 -27.11 -62.40
CA ILE A 953 40.26 -26.29 -63.32
C ILE A 953 40.43 -27.02 -64.66
N PHE A 954 40.84 -28.29 -64.64
CA PHE A 954 41.09 -29.03 -65.88
C PHE A 954 39.80 -29.37 -66.65
N ALA A 955 38.70 -29.64 -65.96
CA ALA A 955 37.40 -29.87 -66.59
C ALA A 955 36.89 -28.60 -67.27
N GLN A 956 37.00 -27.43 -66.62
CA GLN A 956 36.63 -26.15 -67.22
C GLN A 956 37.54 -25.79 -68.39
N ALA A 957 38.84 -26.12 -68.33
CA ALA A 957 39.75 -25.91 -69.46
C ALA A 957 39.32 -26.70 -70.72
N LEU A 958 38.84 -27.93 -70.53
CA LEU A 958 38.29 -28.78 -71.59
C LEU A 958 36.94 -28.28 -72.14
N LEU A 959 36.15 -27.58 -71.32
CA LEU A 959 34.87 -26.99 -71.73
C LEU A 959 35.05 -25.70 -72.55
N VAL A 960 36.15 -24.96 -72.33
CA VAL A 960 36.48 -23.75 -73.12
C VAL A 960 36.86 -24.13 -74.55
N ASP A 961 37.72 -25.14 -74.71
CA ASP A 961 38.14 -25.68 -76.01
C ASP A 961 37.69 -27.15 -76.11
N PRO A 962 36.44 -27.43 -76.48
CA PRO A 962 35.95 -28.80 -76.58
C PRO A 962 36.73 -29.54 -77.67
N LEU A 963 37.34 -30.67 -77.30
CA LEU A 963 38.14 -31.54 -78.19
C LEU A 963 37.38 -32.02 -79.45
N LYS A 964 36.05 -31.89 -79.46
CA LYS A 964 35.19 -32.11 -80.64
C LYS A 964 35.57 -31.24 -81.85
N SER A 965 36.10 -30.03 -81.63
CA SER A 965 36.54 -29.16 -82.73
C SER A 965 37.79 -29.67 -83.45
N ILE A 966 38.55 -30.58 -82.80
CA ILE A 966 39.84 -31.10 -83.27
C ILE A 966 39.65 -32.35 -84.15
N GLY A 967 38.59 -33.12 -83.94
CA GLY A 967 38.29 -34.34 -84.73
C GLY A 967 38.02 -34.09 -86.22
N ASN A 968 37.76 -32.85 -86.62
CA ASN A 968 37.52 -32.46 -88.02
C ASN A 968 38.78 -31.98 -88.76
N SER A 969 39.97 -31.97 -88.12
CA SER A 969 41.22 -31.57 -88.78
C SER A 969 42.07 -32.78 -89.19
N PRO A 970 42.82 -32.71 -90.30
CA PRO A 970 43.59 -33.86 -90.82
C PRO A 970 44.82 -34.24 -89.96
N ASP A 971 45.21 -33.42 -88.98
CA ASP A 971 46.28 -33.70 -88.01
C ASP A 971 45.82 -33.34 -86.57
N PRO A 972 45.18 -34.27 -85.85
CA PRO A 972 44.67 -34.01 -84.49
C PRO A 972 45.78 -33.68 -83.48
N LEU A 973 47.02 -34.16 -83.70
CA LEU A 973 48.17 -33.91 -82.83
C LEU A 973 48.78 -32.51 -83.00
N SER A 974 48.75 -31.92 -84.20
CA SER A 974 49.31 -30.58 -84.45
C SER A 974 48.36 -29.46 -84.00
N CYS A 975 47.05 -29.67 -84.13
CA CYS A 975 46.01 -28.77 -83.63
C CYS A 975 45.94 -28.75 -82.09
N ASN A 976 46.26 -29.88 -81.44
CA ASN A 976 46.26 -30.01 -79.98
C ASN A 976 47.23 -29.03 -79.29
N ALA A 977 48.39 -28.73 -79.89
CA ALA A 977 49.41 -27.84 -79.32
C ALA A 977 48.95 -26.40 -79.07
N LYS A 978 47.79 -25.99 -79.59
CA LYS A 978 47.21 -24.65 -79.40
C LYS A 978 46.04 -24.61 -78.41
N THR A 979 45.61 -25.75 -77.88
CA THR A 979 44.48 -25.78 -76.93
C THR A 979 44.90 -25.23 -75.58
N LEU A 980 43.97 -24.61 -74.86
CA LEU A 980 44.22 -24.20 -73.47
C LEU A 980 44.69 -25.39 -72.62
N PHE A 981 44.08 -26.56 -72.82
CA PHE A 981 44.43 -27.78 -72.08
C PHE A 981 45.90 -28.18 -72.29
N SER A 982 46.42 -28.21 -73.52
CA SER A 982 47.83 -28.53 -73.78
C SER A 982 48.78 -27.47 -73.25
N GLN A 983 48.42 -26.18 -73.40
CA GLN A 983 49.24 -25.06 -72.92
C GLN A 983 49.38 -25.06 -71.40
N LEU A 984 48.38 -25.55 -70.66
CA LEU A 984 48.48 -25.73 -69.21
C LEU A 984 49.46 -26.84 -68.83
N PHE A 985 49.53 -27.94 -69.58
CA PHE A 985 50.54 -28.99 -69.35
C PHE A 985 51.96 -28.48 -69.61
N ASP A 986 52.16 -27.77 -70.73
CA ASP A 986 53.46 -27.14 -71.05
C ASP A 986 53.88 -26.13 -69.95
N TYR A 987 52.91 -25.39 -69.41
CA TYR A 987 53.12 -24.45 -68.31
C TYR A 987 53.51 -25.13 -66.99
N ILE A 988 52.81 -26.21 -66.62
CA ILE A 988 53.10 -26.96 -65.38
C ILE A 988 54.53 -27.51 -65.43
N LYS A 989 54.95 -28.03 -66.58
CA LYS A 989 56.31 -28.54 -66.80
C LYS A 989 57.36 -27.43 -66.74
N HIS A 990 57.10 -26.30 -67.40
CA HIS A 990 58.02 -25.16 -67.41
C HIS A 990 58.25 -24.55 -66.02
N GLU A 991 57.18 -24.42 -65.22
CA GLU A 991 57.25 -23.88 -63.86
C GLU A 991 57.58 -24.95 -62.80
N ASN A 992 57.88 -26.20 -63.20
CA ASN A 992 58.13 -27.35 -62.31
C ASN A 992 57.02 -27.60 -61.28
N LEU A 993 55.77 -27.33 -61.65
CA LEU A 993 54.59 -27.50 -60.79
C LEU A 993 54.18 -28.98 -60.66
N ASP A 994 54.76 -29.88 -61.46
CA ASP A 994 54.55 -31.33 -61.40
C ASP A 994 54.84 -31.94 -60.01
N LYS A 995 55.74 -31.30 -59.24
CA LYS A 995 56.11 -31.72 -57.89
C LYS A 995 54.94 -31.76 -56.91
N TYR A 996 53.86 -31.03 -57.18
CA TYR A 996 52.68 -30.90 -56.32
C TYR A 996 51.52 -31.83 -56.74
N ASN A 997 51.74 -32.79 -57.65
CA ASN A 997 50.71 -33.74 -58.11
C ASN A 997 49.40 -33.08 -58.61
N ILE A 998 49.55 -31.93 -59.28
CA ILE A 998 48.43 -31.09 -59.74
C ILE A 998 47.66 -31.74 -60.89
N ILE A 999 48.33 -32.55 -61.70
CA ILE A 999 47.72 -33.21 -62.86
C ILE A 999 46.75 -34.31 -62.37
N PRO A 1000 45.42 -34.18 -62.60
CA PRO A 1000 44.47 -35.19 -62.19
C PRO A 1000 44.55 -36.40 -63.11
N SER A 1001 44.44 -37.62 -62.57
CA SER A 1001 44.40 -38.86 -63.38
C SER A 1001 43.27 -38.84 -64.41
N ARG A 1002 43.52 -39.41 -65.60
CA ARG A 1002 42.54 -39.51 -66.70
C ARG A 1002 41.15 -39.95 -66.26
N GLU A 1003 41.08 -41.03 -65.49
CA GLU A 1003 39.83 -41.66 -65.05
C GLU A 1003 39.00 -40.73 -64.16
N LYS A 1004 39.66 -40.08 -63.18
CA LYS A 1004 39.01 -39.12 -62.28
C LYS A 1004 38.51 -37.86 -63.02
N LEU A 1005 39.23 -37.40 -64.05
CA LEU A 1005 38.81 -36.25 -64.85
C LEU A 1005 37.61 -36.61 -65.74
N GLN A 1006 37.58 -37.82 -66.32
CA GLN A 1006 36.44 -38.30 -67.11
C GLN A 1006 35.16 -38.45 -66.26
N SER A 1007 35.32 -38.90 -65.01
CA SER A 1007 34.20 -39.04 -64.07
C SER A 1007 33.75 -37.73 -63.42
N SER A 1008 34.33 -36.57 -63.76
CA SER A 1008 34.00 -35.31 -63.09
C SER A 1008 32.57 -34.83 -63.42
N ASN A 1009 31.91 -34.20 -62.44
CA ASN A 1009 30.53 -33.74 -62.55
C ASN A 1009 30.35 -32.65 -63.61
N GLU A 1010 31.40 -31.89 -63.91
CA GLU A 1010 31.40 -30.82 -64.90
C GLU A 1010 31.37 -31.34 -66.35
N LEU A 1011 31.81 -32.58 -66.60
CA LEU A 1011 31.93 -33.18 -67.93
C LEU A 1011 30.82 -34.19 -68.27
N VAL A 1012 29.75 -34.27 -67.46
CA VAL A 1012 28.62 -35.20 -67.62
C VAL A 1012 27.98 -35.13 -69.02
N SER A 1013 27.93 -33.94 -69.63
CA SER A 1013 27.38 -33.75 -70.99
C SER A 1013 28.24 -34.37 -72.10
N PHE A 1014 29.51 -34.64 -71.83
CA PHE A 1014 30.47 -35.22 -72.77
C PHE A 1014 30.80 -36.69 -72.47
N GLN A 1015 30.38 -37.23 -71.31
CA GLN A 1015 30.61 -38.62 -70.92
C GLN A 1015 30.02 -39.64 -71.91
N ASN A 1016 28.89 -39.32 -72.55
CA ASN A 1016 28.23 -40.23 -73.51
C ASN A 1016 28.76 -40.11 -74.96
N ASN A 1017 29.77 -39.27 -75.22
CA ASN A 1017 30.27 -39.04 -76.56
C ASN A 1017 31.56 -39.84 -76.82
N GLN A 1018 31.44 -40.91 -77.63
CA GLN A 1018 32.54 -41.85 -77.91
C GLN A 1018 33.74 -41.17 -78.61
N GLU A 1019 33.50 -40.29 -79.58
CA GLU A 1019 34.54 -39.55 -80.31
C GLU A 1019 35.37 -38.65 -79.37
N PHE A 1020 34.72 -37.99 -78.41
CA PHE A 1020 35.39 -37.18 -77.40
C PHE A 1020 36.25 -38.04 -76.47
N GLN A 1021 35.79 -39.23 -76.06
CA GLN A 1021 36.55 -40.12 -75.18
C GLN A 1021 37.82 -40.66 -75.86
N GLU A 1022 37.72 -41.07 -77.12
CA GLU A 1022 38.85 -41.58 -77.90
C GLU A 1022 39.89 -40.48 -78.13
N ALA A 1023 39.46 -39.29 -78.59
CA ALA A 1023 40.34 -38.13 -78.78
C ALA A 1023 41.00 -37.66 -77.48
N PHE A 1024 40.23 -37.58 -76.38
CA PHE A 1024 40.75 -37.23 -75.05
C PHE A 1024 41.78 -38.25 -74.57
N SER A 1025 41.54 -39.55 -74.78
CA SER A 1025 42.47 -40.59 -74.35
C SER A 1025 43.83 -40.52 -75.06
N ALA A 1026 43.82 -40.28 -76.38
CA ALA A 1026 45.03 -40.17 -77.20
C ALA A 1026 45.82 -38.89 -76.90
N ILE A 1027 45.11 -37.77 -76.73
CA ILE A 1027 45.70 -36.46 -76.39
C ILE A 1027 46.31 -36.49 -74.99
N TYR A 1028 45.58 -37.02 -74.01
CA TYR A 1028 46.03 -37.09 -72.62
C TYR A 1028 47.23 -38.03 -72.45
N SER A 1029 47.27 -39.17 -73.15
CA SER A 1029 48.45 -40.06 -73.14
C SER A 1029 49.68 -39.41 -73.78
N SER A 1030 49.48 -38.68 -74.88
CA SER A 1030 50.56 -37.96 -75.57
C SER A 1030 51.17 -36.85 -74.70
N LEU A 1031 50.32 -36.09 -74.01
CA LEU A 1031 50.76 -35.01 -73.10
C LEU A 1031 51.51 -35.54 -71.87
N LEU A 1032 51.16 -36.72 -71.35
CA LEU A 1032 51.87 -37.37 -70.24
C LEU A 1032 53.24 -37.94 -70.63
N THR A 1033 53.38 -38.40 -71.87
CA THR A 1033 54.68 -38.88 -72.39
C THR A 1033 55.63 -37.74 -72.75
N ARG A 1034 55.10 -36.53 -72.97
CA ARG A 1034 55.84 -35.37 -73.45
C ARG A 1034 56.56 -34.63 -72.33
#